data_AF-A0A0S2W560-F1
#
_entry.id   AF-A0A0S2W560-F1
#
_cell.length_a   1.000
_cell.length_b   1.000
_cell.length_c   1.000
_cell.angle_alpha   90.00
_cell.angle_beta   90.00
_cell.angle_gamma   90.00
#
_symmetry.space_group_name_H-M   'P 1'
#
loop_
_entity.id
_entity.type
_entity.pdbx_description
1 polymer ?
#
loop_
_entity_poly.entity_id
_entity_poly.type
_entity_poly.pdbx_seq_one_letter_code
_entity_poly.pdbx_strand_id
1 'polypeptide(L)'
;MPDVKIFVSHRVDLDSVAVENSVYIPVRCGAELDTNENPTMIGDNTGENISDKREYLGEFTVQYWAWKNVQADYYGLCHYRRYLSFSEEQFETDEKSQVVETYLSSESIHKYRLDDPEYIKSVVENYDVLVGEYADISSMYTPRGFQKTVYQHFSAYDNFLVKKEDIDLVLDTIDALYPDLGESAREYFSGKRFRGYNCFILKRELFFQLCEIEVNVLRAISQTDKVDFTYRSSLEKRTYGFFCEWMYGMFIYHLEKQKRCRIKQLQLVFFEKTENPSYIKPQKDAVAVVYLTNRYFLPMTQTSIQSLIQSKKPDTAYDIVVAHEELTKDETETVAAYFSQYENVTVRFISFRPMTPTASNGLRWERADNVTYVAALLPWILKDFSRVIFLHSDLLVYTDFSALARMDLNGCCLAAPKDYLRICEAYKEPEIMDIREKRLLLEDHNCYFSTSVMLMDLESIRQRFSADLVLRYSMGNYYLRDAMNRLFGDSVELLPADWNVCAYSSTLLVELSNFMPDVLAKELKDASKNPYVFHYTMHPKPWLNPYDKDAYRFWQMARKVPMYERLIADLCSFCSSPGHTGIVSIPPGGESLPRQISNILLPKGSLRRELAKKLCPKDSALWNFFKRIYYSVVKR
;
A
#
# COMPACT_ATOMS: atom_id res chain seq x y z
N MET A 1 26.77 19.23 -22.17
CA MET A 1 26.51 18.40 -20.97
C MET A 1 27.02 16.99 -21.26
N PRO A 2 27.57 16.28 -20.28
CA PRO A 2 28.09 14.93 -20.47
C PRO A 2 26.97 13.95 -20.86
N ASP A 3 27.35 12.89 -21.59
CA ASP A 3 26.44 11.77 -21.85
C ASP A 3 26.37 10.85 -20.63
N VAL A 4 25.23 10.87 -19.93
CA VAL A 4 24.99 10.12 -18.70
C VAL A 4 23.98 9.01 -18.97
N LYS A 5 24.36 7.76 -18.66
CA LYS A 5 23.52 6.57 -18.85
C LYS A 5 23.44 5.79 -17.54
N ILE A 6 22.28 5.80 -16.90
CA ILE A 6 21.98 5.09 -15.64
C ILE A 6 21.08 3.90 -15.98
N PHE A 7 21.64 2.70 -15.92
CA PHE A 7 20.92 1.47 -16.22
C PHE A 7 20.11 1.03 -15.00
N VAL A 8 18.80 0.87 -15.16
CA VAL A 8 17.92 0.41 -14.09
C VAL A 8 17.64 -1.07 -14.32
N SER A 9 18.11 -1.93 -13.41
CA SER A 9 17.97 -3.38 -13.53
C SER A 9 16.57 -3.83 -13.11
N HIS A 10 15.74 -4.18 -14.08
CA HIS A 10 14.37 -4.67 -13.92
C HIS A 10 14.29 -6.19 -13.91
N ARG A 11 13.43 -6.70 -13.04
CA ARG A 11 13.14 -8.13 -12.93
C ARG A 11 12.21 -8.59 -14.06
N VAL A 12 12.58 -9.66 -14.75
CA VAL A 12 11.72 -10.28 -15.78
C VAL A 12 10.41 -10.86 -15.22
N ASP A 13 10.38 -11.20 -13.94
CA ASP A 13 9.21 -11.77 -13.26
C ASP A 13 8.31 -10.73 -12.58
N LEU A 14 8.56 -9.43 -12.79
CA LEU A 14 7.77 -8.34 -12.23
C LEU A 14 7.59 -7.19 -13.23
N ASP A 15 6.35 -6.99 -13.68
CA ASP A 15 5.98 -5.79 -14.43
C ASP A 15 5.99 -4.57 -13.51
N SER A 16 7.05 -3.76 -13.62
CA SER A 16 7.34 -2.66 -12.71
C SER A 16 7.41 -1.33 -13.44
N VAL A 17 6.99 -0.26 -12.75
CA VAL A 17 7.10 1.12 -13.19
C VAL A 17 8.55 1.42 -13.57
N ALA A 18 8.73 1.87 -14.81
CA ALA A 18 10.02 2.24 -15.34
C ALA A 18 10.18 3.76 -15.29
N VAL A 19 11.20 4.25 -14.56
CA VAL A 19 11.64 5.65 -14.68
C VAL A 19 12.45 5.73 -15.97
N GLU A 20 11.82 6.15 -17.06
CA GLU A 20 12.47 6.23 -18.38
C GLU A 20 12.58 7.69 -18.83
N ASN A 21 13.81 8.13 -19.11
CA ASN A 21 14.10 9.44 -19.69
C ASN A 21 15.49 9.41 -20.35
N SER A 22 16.05 10.58 -20.71
CA SER A 22 17.34 10.61 -21.42
C SER A 22 18.55 10.08 -20.63
N VAL A 23 18.44 9.96 -19.29
CA VAL A 23 19.50 9.44 -18.40
C VAL A 23 19.18 8.04 -17.85
N TYR A 24 17.94 7.75 -17.46
CA TYR A 24 17.56 6.43 -16.95
C TYR A 24 17.14 5.50 -18.08
N ILE A 25 17.79 4.33 -18.14
CA ILE A 25 17.60 3.31 -19.16
C ILE A 25 17.13 2.03 -18.47
N PRO A 26 15.84 1.72 -18.51
CA PRO A 26 15.32 0.46 -18.00
C PRO A 26 15.86 -0.73 -18.80
N VAL A 27 16.38 -1.75 -18.11
CA VAL A 27 16.91 -2.97 -18.73
C VAL A 27 16.35 -4.20 -18.02
N ARG A 28 15.79 -5.15 -18.78
CA ARG A 28 15.39 -6.47 -18.26
C ARG A 28 16.64 -7.28 -17.94
N CYS A 29 16.80 -7.59 -16.66
CA CYS A 29 17.90 -8.34 -16.08
C CYS A 29 17.66 -9.85 -16.21
N GLY A 30 18.56 -10.53 -16.91
CA GLY A 30 18.42 -11.92 -17.32
C GLY A 30 17.30 -12.12 -18.33
N ALA A 31 17.23 -11.24 -19.33
CA ALA A 31 16.27 -11.31 -20.42
C ALA A 31 16.33 -12.63 -21.21
N GLU A 32 17.43 -13.37 -21.16
CA GLU A 32 17.56 -14.71 -21.74
C GLU A 32 16.64 -15.75 -21.08
N LEU A 33 16.26 -15.52 -19.81
CA LEU A 33 15.37 -16.37 -19.04
C LEU A 33 13.91 -15.85 -19.02
N ASP A 34 13.63 -14.78 -19.76
CA ASP A 34 12.31 -14.16 -19.80
C ASP A 34 11.34 -15.00 -20.66
N THR A 35 10.16 -15.28 -20.12
CA THR A 35 9.09 -16.01 -20.82
C THR A 35 8.08 -15.08 -21.50
N ASN A 36 8.23 -13.76 -21.34
CA ASN A 36 7.39 -12.78 -22.01
C ASN A 36 7.66 -12.76 -23.52
N GLU A 37 6.63 -13.08 -24.32
CA GLU A 37 6.73 -13.15 -25.78
C GLU A 37 6.84 -11.78 -26.47
N ASN A 38 6.39 -10.69 -25.82
CA ASN A 38 6.39 -9.34 -26.40
C ASN A 38 6.90 -8.29 -25.40
N PRO A 39 8.19 -8.35 -25.00
CA PRO A 39 8.75 -7.39 -24.07
C PRO A 39 8.92 -6.00 -24.70
N THR A 40 8.52 -4.96 -23.99
CA THR A 40 8.68 -3.55 -24.42
C THR A 40 10.03 -2.95 -24.00
N MET A 41 10.60 -3.45 -22.91
CA MET A 41 11.87 -3.00 -22.36
C MET A 41 13.05 -3.76 -22.98
N ILE A 42 14.16 -3.06 -23.24
CA ILE A 42 15.38 -3.71 -23.75
C ILE A 42 15.89 -4.76 -22.77
N GLY A 43 16.49 -5.83 -23.30
CA GLY A 43 17.08 -6.91 -22.52
C GLY A 43 18.59 -6.82 -22.47
N ASP A 44 19.18 -7.32 -21.38
CA ASP A 44 20.63 -7.52 -21.26
C ASP A 44 21.16 -8.72 -22.08
N ASN A 45 20.34 -9.33 -22.94
CA ASN A 45 20.69 -10.50 -23.76
C ASN A 45 21.05 -10.15 -25.22
N THR A 46 21.43 -8.91 -25.49
CA THR A 46 21.86 -8.45 -26.82
C THR A 46 23.36 -8.18 -26.86
N GLY A 47 24.00 -8.30 -28.03
CA GLY A 47 25.45 -8.07 -28.16
C GLY A 47 26.29 -9.02 -27.29
N GLU A 48 27.43 -8.56 -26.76
CA GLU A 48 28.23 -9.34 -25.80
C GLU A 48 27.55 -9.29 -24.44
N ASN A 49 27.16 -10.45 -23.90
CA ASN A 49 26.37 -10.52 -22.68
C ASN A 49 26.60 -11.80 -21.86
N ILE A 50 26.03 -11.79 -20.65
CA ILE A 50 26.02 -12.90 -19.69
C ILE A 50 24.62 -13.05 -19.05
N SER A 51 23.58 -12.76 -19.82
CA SER A 51 22.18 -12.70 -19.35
C SER A 51 21.70 -14.03 -18.77
N ASP A 52 22.16 -15.14 -19.36
CA ASP A 52 21.92 -16.52 -18.91
C ASP A 52 22.41 -16.80 -17.47
N LYS A 53 23.32 -15.97 -16.94
CA LYS A 53 23.91 -16.12 -15.59
C LYS A 53 23.21 -15.29 -14.50
N ARG A 54 22.05 -14.69 -14.81
CA ARG A 54 21.27 -13.86 -13.88
C ARG A 54 21.03 -14.51 -12.52
N GLU A 55 20.77 -15.82 -12.47
CA GLU A 55 20.52 -16.53 -11.20
C GLU A 55 21.70 -16.42 -10.21
N TYR A 56 22.92 -16.28 -10.72
CA TYR A 56 24.13 -16.20 -9.91
C TYR A 56 24.64 -14.76 -9.71
N LEU A 57 24.53 -13.94 -10.76
CA LEU A 57 25.14 -12.61 -10.83
C LEU A 57 24.16 -11.46 -10.56
N GLY A 58 22.86 -11.72 -10.64
CA GLY A 58 21.84 -10.69 -10.47
C GLY A 58 22.07 -9.48 -11.38
N GLU A 59 21.98 -8.30 -10.80
CA GLU A 59 22.09 -6.99 -11.46
C GLU A 59 23.43 -6.77 -12.18
N PHE A 60 24.46 -7.56 -11.88
CA PHE A 60 25.74 -7.49 -12.59
C PHE A 60 25.64 -7.90 -14.06
N THR A 61 24.64 -8.68 -14.48
CA THR A 61 24.45 -9.00 -15.90
C THR A 61 24.13 -7.75 -16.72
N VAL A 62 23.31 -6.85 -16.17
CA VAL A 62 23.00 -5.53 -16.75
C VAL A 62 24.23 -4.64 -16.76
N GLN A 63 25.00 -4.62 -15.67
CA GLN A 63 26.24 -3.86 -15.58
C GLN A 63 27.26 -4.31 -16.65
N TYR A 64 27.46 -5.61 -16.79
CA TYR A 64 28.35 -6.19 -17.80
C TYR A 64 27.87 -5.88 -19.22
N TRP A 65 26.57 -6.02 -19.48
CA TRP A 65 25.99 -5.66 -20.77
C TRP A 65 26.23 -4.18 -21.11
N ALA A 66 26.04 -3.28 -20.16
CA ALA A 66 26.31 -1.85 -20.36
C ALA A 66 27.80 -1.58 -20.66
N TRP A 67 28.71 -2.27 -19.97
CA TRP A 67 30.16 -2.16 -20.20
C TRP A 67 30.57 -2.55 -21.62
N LYS A 68 29.94 -3.59 -22.18
CA LYS A 68 30.30 -4.12 -23.50
C LYS A 68 29.61 -3.44 -24.66
N ASN A 69 28.40 -2.93 -24.46
CA ASN A 69 27.52 -2.56 -25.56
C ASN A 69 27.22 -1.06 -25.64
N VAL A 70 27.52 -0.27 -24.60
CA VAL A 70 27.16 1.15 -24.55
C VAL A 70 28.40 2.05 -24.46
N GLN A 71 28.34 3.21 -25.12
CA GLN A 71 29.31 4.29 -25.01
C GLN A 71 28.65 5.49 -24.32
N ALA A 72 29.23 5.96 -23.21
CA ALA A 72 28.78 7.13 -22.46
C ALA A 72 29.96 7.78 -21.72
N ASP A 73 29.82 9.02 -21.27
CA ASP A 73 30.81 9.68 -20.41
C ASP A 73 30.69 9.21 -18.96
N TYR A 74 29.45 8.92 -18.52
CA TYR A 74 29.12 8.40 -17.20
C TYR A 74 28.19 7.19 -17.29
N TYR A 75 28.50 6.18 -16.49
CA TYR A 75 27.74 4.95 -16.36
C TYR A 75 27.19 4.83 -14.95
N GLY A 76 25.90 4.60 -14.83
CA GLY A 76 25.26 4.33 -13.55
C GLY A 76 24.51 3.01 -13.54
N LEU A 77 24.32 2.49 -12.34
CA LEU A 77 23.47 1.33 -12.08
C LEU A 77 22.48 1.70 -10.97
N CYS A 78 21.23 1.31 -11.15
CA CYS A 78 20.17 1.37 -10.14
C CYS A 78 19.38 0.06 -10.17
N HIS A 79 18.62 -0.21 -9.11
CA HIS A 79 17.72 -1.37 -9.08
C HIS A 79 16.31 -0.90 -9.45
N TYR A 80 15.45 -1.81 -9.91
CA TYR A 80 14.04 -1.49 -10.20
C TYR A 80 13.28 -0.79 -9.06
N ARG A 81 13.76 -0.95 -7.83
CA ARG A 81 13.17 -0.39 -6.60
C ARG A 81 14.15 0.39 -5.74
N ARG A 82 15.34 0.74 -6.25
CA ARG A 82 16.31 1.58 -5.53
C ARG A 82 16.97 2.59 -6.43
N TYR A 83 16.89 3.86 -6.04
CA TYR A 83 17.37 5.00 -6.82
C TYR A 83 18.14 5.97 -5.93
N LEU A 84 19.16 6.63 -6.50
CA LEU A 84 19.83 7.76 -5.84
C LEU A 84 18.93 8.99 -5.92
N SER A 85 18.62 9.61 -4.78
CA SER A 85 17.82 10.84 -4.72
C SER A 85 18.66 12.05 -5.17
N PHE A 86 18.08 12.86 -6.06
CA PHE A 86 18.63 14.15 -6.49
C PHE A 86 17.89 15.34 -5.86
N SER A 87 16.98 15.07 -4.91
CA SER A 87 16.32 16.13 -4.16
C SER A 87 17.32 16.93 -3.33
N GLU A 88 17.06 18.22 -3.20
CA GLU A 88 17.79 19.11 -2.29
C GLU A 88 17.36 18.93 -0.84
N GLU A 89 16.14 18.40 -0.62
CA GLU A 89 15.63 18.04 0.70
C GLU A 89 16.30 16.77 1.24
N GLN A 90 16.48 16.72 2.55
CA GLN A 90 16.97 15.55 3.27
C GLN A 90 15.79 14.83 3.92
N PHE A 91 15.66 13.53 3.66
CA PHE A 91 14.60 12.69 4.19
C PHE A 91 15.10 11.79 5.31
N GLU A 92 14.20 11.35 6.19
CA GLU A 92 14.54 10.35 7.21
C GLU A 92 14.86 9.00 6.57
N THR A 93 15.82 8.28 7.16
CA THR A 93 16.26 6.96 6.67
C THR A 93 16.05 5.88 7.71
N ASP A 94 15.90 4.63 7.26
CA ASP A 94 15.89 3.44 8.10
C ASP A 94 17.30 3.08 8.63
N GLU A 95 17.41 1.97 9.38
CA GLU A 95 18.69 1.47 9.90
C GLU A 95 19.69 1.03 8.82
N LYS A 96 19.25 0.92 7.57
CA LYS A 96 20.07 0.61 6.37
C LYS A 96 20.44 1.87 5.59
N SER A 97 20.18 3.05 6.15
CA SER A 97 20.38 4.34 5.50
C SER A 97 19.63 4.48 4.17
N GLN A 98 18.41 3.92 4.11
CA GLN A 98 17.49 4.06 2.99
C GLN A 98 16.32 4.97 3.36
N VAL A 99 15.95 5.86 2.45
CA VAL A 99 14.65 6.54 2.51
C VAL A 99 13.61 5.52 2.06
N VAL A 100 12.73 5.08 2.97
CA VAL A 100 11.69 4.10 2.65
C VAL A 100 10.48 4.82 2.08
N GLU A 101 10.19 4.56 0.81
CA GLU A 101 8.99 5.02 0.13
C GLU A 101 8.09 3.83 -0.21
N THR A 102 6.79 3.97 -0.04
CA THR A 102 5.92 2.80 -0.24
C THR A 102 5.76 2.49 -1.72
N TYR A 103 5.56 3.49 -2.59
CA TYR A 103 5.31 3.26 -4.03
C TYR A 103 6.18 4.10 -4.94
N LEU A 104 6.66 3.49 -6.02
CA LEU A 104 7.24 4.18 -7.17
C LEU A 104 6.10 4.69 -8.07
N SER A 105 5.87 6.01 -8.05
CA SER A 105 4.76 6.70 -8.72
C SER A 105 5.25 8.00 -9.35
N SER A 106 4.47 8.64 -10.21
CA SER A 106 4.83 9.94 -10.79
C SER A 106 5.15 11.01 -9.72
N GLU A 107 4.44 11.00 -8.59
CA GLU A 107 4.68 11.97 -7.50
C GLU A 107 5.98 11.67 -6.75
N SER A 108 6.24 10.40 -6.40
CA SER A 108 7.48 10.03 -5.71
C SER A 108 8.71 10.14 -6.63
N ILE A 109 8.56 9.85 -7.92
CA ILE A 109 9.57 10.13 -8.96
C ILE A 109 9.94 11.62 -8.94
N HIS A 110 8.94 12.50 -8.91
CA HIS A 110 9.15 13.95 -8.84
C HIS A 110 9.77 14.40 -7.51
N LYS A 111 9.27 13.88 -6.38
CA LYS A 111 9.76 14.17 -5.01
C LYS A 111 11.27 13.94 -4.87
N TYR A 112 11.79 12.87 -5.47
CA TYR A 112 13.22 12.54 -5.45
C TYR A 112 13.99 13.05 -6.67
N ARG A 113 13.32 13.83 -7.53
CA ARG A 113 13.86 14.48 -8.73
C ARG A 113 14.48 13.50 -9.72
N LEU A 114 13.80 12.37 -9.93
CA LEU A 114 14.22 11.32 -10.86
C LEU A 114 13.76 11.61 -12.31
N ASP A 115 12.81 12.53 -12.48
CA ASP A 115 12.22 13.00 -13.74
C ASP A 115 12.89 14.25 -14.35
N ASP A 116 13.96 14.77 -13.74
CA ASP A 116 14.68 15.97 -14.20
C ASP A 116 16.08 15.61 -14.76
N PRO A 117 16.17 15.07 -15.98
CA PRO A 117 17.43 14.57 -16.55
C PRO A 117 18.48 15.67 -16.74
N GLU A 118 18.07 16.91 -17.01
CA GLU A 118 19.00 18.02 -17.21
C GLU A 118 19.63 18.44 -15.88
N TYR A 119 18.85 18.49 -14.80
CA TYR A 119 19.43 18.69 -13.48
C TYR A 119 20.34 17.55 -13.06
N ILE A 120 19.94 16.29 -13.27
CA ILE A 120 20.79 15.12 -12.97
C ILE A 120 22.15 15.27 -13.68
N LYS A 121 22.17 15.62 -14.97
CA LYS A 121 23.42 15.87 -15.72
C LYS A 121 24.24 17.01 -15.11
N SER A 122 23.59 18.11 -14.70
CA SER A 122 24.27 19.25 -14.06
C SER A 122 24.89 18.90 -12.70
N VAL A 123 24.30 17.96 -11.95
CA VAL A 123 24.91 17.46 -10.72
C VAL A 123 26.07 16.53 -11.06
N VAL A 124 25.86 15.58 -11.97
CA VAL A 124 26.84 14.54 -12.33
C VAL A 124 28.13 15.13 -12.88
N GLU A 125 28.09 16.18 -13.71
CA GLU A 125 29.30 16.78 -14.31
C GLU A 125 30.29 17.36 -13.29
N ASN A 126 29.83 17.65 -12.06
CA ASN A 126 30.64 18.22 -11.00
C ASN A 126 31.44 17.16 -10.20
N TYR A 127 31.18 15.87 -10.43
CA TYR A 127 31.76 14.77 -9.67
C TYR A 127 32.32 13.67 -10.57
N ASP A 128 33.22 12.86 -10.04
CA ASP A 128 33.76 11.69 -10.73
C ASP A 128 33.02 10.40 -10.28
N VAL A 129 32.46 10.43 -9.07
CA VAL A 129 31.74 9.34 -8.42
C VAL A 129 30.53 9.89 -7.67
N LEU A 130 29.34 9.35 -7.95
CA LEU A 130 28.13 9.56 -7.16
C LEU A 130 27.64 8.20 -6.67
N VAL A 131 27.41 8.07 -5.37
CA VAL A 131 27.05 6.80 -4.72
C VAL A 131 26.04 7.03 -3.61
N GLY A 132 25.43 5.96 -3.09
CA GLY A 132 24.59 6.01 -1.89
C GLY A 132 25.35 6.53 -0.66
N GLU A 133 24.70 6.68 0.48
CA GLU A 133 25.38 6.92 1.76
C GLU A 133 25.90 5.61 2.37
N TYR A 134 26.80 5.73 3.34
CA TYR A 134 27.19 4.57 4.16
C TYR A 134 26.13 4.27 5.20
N ALA A 135 25.83 2.99 5.35
CA ALA A 135 25.06 2.50 6.48
C ALA A 135 25.99 1.98 7.59
N ASP A 136 25.60 2.18 8.85
CA ASP A 136 26.34 1.64 10.01
C ASP A 136 25.86 0.21 10.28
N ILE A 137 26.71 -0.80 10.05
CA ILE A 137 26.29 -2.20 10.24
C ILE A 137 26.02 -2.55 11.71
N SER A 138 26.48 -1.72 12.66
CA SER A 138 26.31 -1.99 14.09
C SER A 138 24.89 -1.73 14.58
N SER A 139 24.10 -0.98 13.81
CA SER A 139 22.66 -0.81 14.02
C SER A 139 21.80 -1.83 13.27
N MET A 140 22.40 -2.71 12.45
CA MET A 140 21.64 -3.70 11.67
C MET A 140 21.58 -5.05 12.38
N TYR A 141 20.36 -5.58 12.56
CA TYR A 141 20.16 -6.90 13.14
C TYR A 141 20.43 -8.01 12.11
N THR A 142 21.18 -9.03 12.51
CA THR A 142 21.47 -10.23 11.70
C THR A 142 20.93 -11.49 12.40
N PRO A 143 20.88 -12.66 11.75
CA PRO A 143 20.48 -13.92 12.39
C PRO A 143 21.28 -14.29 13.64
N ARG A 144 22.51 -13.75 13.79
CA ARG A 144 23.37 -13.96 14.96
C ARG A 144 23.56 -12.68 15.79
N GLY A 145 22.58 -11.77 15.76
CA GLY A 145 22.55 -10.53 16.52
C GLY A 145 23.30 -9.36 15.86
N PHE A 146 23.49 -8.26 16.59
CA PHE A 146 24.23 -7.10 16.10
C PHE A 146 25.73 -7.41 15.98
N GLN A 147 26.35 -6.93 14.90
CA GLN A 147 27.76 -7.17 14.59
C GLN A 147 28.56 -5.87 14.61
N LYS A 148 29.89 -5.95 14.76
CA LYS A 148 30.73 -4.74 14.90
C LYS A 148 31.46 -4.35 13.62
N THR A 149 31.64 -5.29 12.70
CA THR A 149 32.34 -5.06 11.43
C THR A 149 31.55 -5.60 10.25
N VAL A 150 31.83 -5.11 9.05
CA VAL A 150 31.22 -5.61 7.80
C VAL A 150 31.52 -7.11 7.62
N TYR A 151 32.74 -7.56 7.92
CA TYR A 151 33.10 -8.97 7.92
C TYR A 151 32.21 -9.81 8.85
N GLN A 152 32.04 -9.35 10.09
CA GLN A 152 31.20 -10.03 11.07
C GLN A 152 29.73 -10.01 10.67
N HIS A 153 29.26 -8.90 10.09
CA HIS A 153 27.89 -8.75 9.58
C HIS A 153 27.58 -9.84 8.54
N PHE A 154 28.39 -9.99 7.49
CA PHE A 154 28.16 -11.02 6.48
C PHE A 154 28.45 -12.44 7.00
N SER A 155 29.44 -12.61 7.88
CA SER A 155 29.69 -13.91 8.54
C SER A 155 28.49 -14.38 9.39
N ALA A 156 27.68 -13.46 9.93
CA ALA A 156 26.49 -13.81 10.69
C ALA A 156 25.36 -14.38 9.82
N TYR A 157 25.42 -14.17 8.49
CA TYR A 157 24.53 -14.78 7.51
C TYR A 157 25.04 -16.12 6.95
N ASP A 158 26.08 -16.68 7.56
CA ASP A 158 26.60 -18.00 7.20
C ASP A 158 25.51 -19.09 7.28
N ASN A 159 25.29 -19.77 6.14
CA ASN A 159 24.19 -20.71 5.85
C ASN A 159 22.77 -20.10 5.80
N PHE A 160 22.66 -18.78 5.67
CA PHE A 160 21.39 -18.06 5.46
C PHE A 160 21.35 -17.29 4.13
N LEU A 161 22.44 -16.63 3.77
CA LEU A 161 22.53 -15.77 2.59
C LEU A 161 23.82 -15.98 1.79
N VAL A 162 24.94 -16.08 2.49
CA VAL A 162 26.29 -16.29 1.95
C VAL A 162 27.04 -17.26 2.86
N LYS A 163 28.09 -17.92 2.38
CA LYS A 163 28.97 -18.69 3.27
C LYS A 163 30.08 -17.81 3.81
N LYS A 164 30.51 -18.03 5.05
CA LYS A 164 31.64 -17.28 5.60
C LYS A 164 32.91 -17.42 4.73
N GLU A 165 33.18 -18.65 4.28
CA GLU A 165 34.35 -18.98 3.44
C GLU A 165 34.37 -18.23 2.11
N ASP A 166 33.19 -17.86 1.59
CA ASP A 166 33.07 -17.07 0.37
C ASP A 166 33.65 -15.65 0.56
N ILE A 167 33.54 -15.08 1.76
CA ILE A 167 34.07 -13.75 2.09
C ILE A 167 35.60 -13.79 2.06
N ASP A 168 36.18 -14.78 2.74
CA ASP A 168 37.63 -14.97 2.80
C ASP A 168 38.19 -15.21 1.39
N LEU A 169 37.49 -16.00 0.57
CA LEU A 169 37.85 -16.27 -0.82
C LEU A 169 37.94 -15.01 -1.69
N VAL A 170 36.96 -14.11 -1.59
CA VAL A 170 36.96 -12.84 -2.35
C VAL A 170 38.13 -11.97 -1.90
N LEU A 171 38.34 -11.79 -0.60
CA LEU A 171 39.42 -10.97 -0.06
C LEU A 171 40.79 -11.50 -0.47
N ASP A 172 41.03 -12.81 -0.35
CA ASP A 172 42.29 -13.43 -0.72
C ASP A 172 42.56 -13.37 -2.23
N THR A 173 41.50 -13.46 -3.05
CA THR A 173 41.63 -13.30 -4.52
C THR A 173 41.98 -11.87 -4.90
N ILE A 174 41.37 -10.87 -4.23
CA ILE A 174 41.69 -9.46 -4.44
C ILE A 174 43.13 -9.16 -4.02
N ASP A 175 43.59 -9.67 -2.88
CA ASP A 175 44.98 -9.52 -2.45
C ASP A 175 45.99 -10.05 -3.49
N ALA A 176 45.67 -11.19 -4.11
CA ALA A 176 46.53 -11.82 -5.11
C ALA A 176 46.56 -11.05 -6.44
N LEU A 177 45.42 -10.51 -6.89
CA LEU A 177 45.29 -9.85 -8.20
C LEU A 177 45.54 -8.34 -8.15
N TYR A 178 45.18 -7.70 -7.05
CA TYR A 178 45.15 -6.25 -6.87
C TYR A 178 45.61 -5.85 -5.45
N PRO A 179 46.91 -5.98 -5.10
CA PRO A 179 47.39 -5.79 -3.73
C PRO A 179 47.03 -4.43 -3.09
N ASP A 180 47.10 -3.34 -3.87
CA ASP A 180 46.74 -1.99 -3.40
C ASP A 180 45.25 -1.87 -3.05
N LEU A 181 44.38 -2.55 -3.81
CA LEU A 181 42.96 -2.65 -3.49
C LEU A 181 42.72 -3.61 -2.32
N GLY A 182 43.49 -4.70 -2.22
CA GLY A 182 43.41 -5.69 -1.15
C GLY A 182 43.58 -5.09 0.25
N GLU A 183 44.57 -4.20 0.42
CA GLU A 183 44.73 -3.45 1.68
C GLU A 183 43.45 -2.67 2.04
N SER A 184 42.87 -1.97 1.05
CA SER A 184 41.66 -1.16 1.25
C SER A 184 40.42 -2.04 1.47
N ALA A 185 40.34 -3.20 0.83
CA ALA A 185 39.26 -4.17 0.98
C ALA A 185 39.24 -4.76 2.40
N ARG A 186 40.40 -5.12 2.95
CA ARG A 186 40.53 -5.62 4.32
C ARG A 186 40.21 -4.54 5.35
N GLU A 187 40.69 -3.31 5.15
CA GLU A 187 40.31 -2.15 5.97
C GLU A 187 38.79 -1.93 5.98
N TYR A 188 38.17 -1.90 4.80
CA TYR A 188 36.72 -1.76 4.65
C TYR A 188 35.95 -2.86 5.39
N PHE A 189 36.35 -4.13 5.25
CA PHE A 189 35.70 -5.26 5.92
C PHE A 189 35.90 -5.29 7.44
N SER A 190 37.00 -4.71 7.93
CA SER A 190 37.26 -4.53 9.36
C SER A 190 36.50 -3.34 9.96
N GLY A 191 36.01 -2.42 9.12
CA GLY A 191 35.24 -1.25 9.52
C GLY A 191 33.77 -1.55 9.79
N LYS A 192 33.03 -0.51 10.20
CA LYS A 192 31.58 -0.57 10.51
C LYS A 192 30.67 0.10 9.46
N ARG A 193 31.26 0.72 8.44
CA ARG A 193 30.52 1.44 7.40
C ARG A 193 30.39 0.55 6.19
N PHE A 194 29.17 0.27 5.76
CA PHE A 194 28.87 -0.58 4.62
C PHE A 194 28.06 0.19 3.58
N ARG A 195 28.46 0.03 2.32
CA ARG A 195 27.78 0.54 1.14
C ARG A 195 27.11 -0.64 0.45
N GLY A 196 25.92 -0.97 0.91
CA GLY A 196 25.09 -2.01 0.30
C GLY A 196 24.36 -1.49 -0.92
N TYR A 197 23.90 -2.41 -1.77
CA TYR A 197 23.20 -2.11 -3.02
C TYR A 197 24.15 -1.36 -3.98
N ASN A 198 24.53 -2.01 -5.08
CA ASN A 198 25.37 -1.40 -6.12
C ASN A 198 24.60 -0.36 -6.95
N CYS A 199 24.19 0.74 -6.30
CA CYS A 199 23.60 1.92 -6.90
C CYS A 199 24.65 3.04 -6.96
N PHE A 200 25.07 3.40 -8.18
CA PHE A 200 26.16 4.35 -8.41
C PHE A 200 26.01 5.09 -9.74
N ILE A 201 26.78 6.17 -9.91
CA ILE A 201 27.08 6.82 -11.19
C ILE A 201 28.58 7.11 -11.19
N LEU A 202 29.31 6.52 -12.11
CA LEU A 202 30.76 6.59 -12.21
C LEU A 202 31.15 7.18 -13.56
N LYS A 203 32.19 8.01 -13.55
CA LYS A 203 32.86 8.40 -14.79
C LYS A 203 33.38 7.15 -15.52
N ARG A 204 33.36 7.17 -16.85
CA ARG A 204 33.68 6.02 -17.71
C ARG A 204 34.92 5.24 -17.28
N GLU A 205 36.04 5.91 -17.01
CA GLU A 205 37.29 5.22 -16.68
C GLU A 205 37.19 4.45 -15.36
N LEU A 206 36.50 5.00 -14.36
CA LEU A 206 36.28 4.37 -13.06
C LEU A 206 35.27 3.22 -13.17
N PHE A 207 34.24 3.36 -14.00
CA PHE A 207 33.29 2.29 -14.29
C PHE A 207 33.98 1.09 -14.95
N PHE A 208 34.83 1.35 -15.95
CA PHE A 208 35.57 0.31 -16.67
C PHE A 208 36.55 -0.39 -15.72
N GLN A 209 37.25 0.36 -14.88
CA GLN A 209 38.13 -0.19 -13.86
C GLN A 209 37.38 -1.11 -12.88
N LEU A 210 36.19 -0.70 -12.40
CA LEU A 210 35.34 -1.53 -11.54
C LEU A 210 34.96 -2.84 -12.25
N CYS A 211 34.45 -2.76 -13.48
CA CYS A 211 34.04 -3.94 -14.25
C CYS A 211 35.20 -4.91 -14.50
N GLU A 212 36.40 -4.39 -14.79
CA GLU A 212 37.60 -5.21 -14.98
C GLU A 212 37.99 -5.97 -13.70
N ILE A 213 37.95 -5.30 -12.55
CA ILE A 213 38.22 -5.92 -11.24
C ILE A 213 37.21 -7.03 -10.98
N GLU A 214 35.91 -6.73 -11.10
CA GLU A 214 34.83 -7.68 -10.83
C GLU A 214 34.93 -8.91 -11.74
N VAL A 215 35.13 -8.71 -13.04
CA VAL A 215 35.27 -9.83 -13.99
C VAL A 215 36.53 -10.65 -13.75
N ASN A 216 37.67 -10.03 -13.44
CA ASN A 216 38.90 -10.77 -13.22
C ASN A 216 38.86 -11.59 -11.92
N VAL A 217 38.31 -11.02 -10.83
CA VAL A 217 38.11 -11.73 -9.57
C VAL A 217 37.11 -12.88 -9.73
N LEU A 218 35.94 -12.62 -10.35
CA LEU A 218 34.95 -13.67 -10.61
C LEU A 218 35.52 -14.78 -11.50
N ARG A 219 36.28 -14.43 -12.54
CA ARG A 219 36.93 -15.42 -13.41
C ARG A 219 37.91 -16.27 -12.63
N ALA A 220 38.77 -15.67 -11.82
CA ALA A 220 39.74 -16.39 -10.99
C ALA A 220 39.04 -17.34 -10.00
N ILE A 221 37.96 -16.91 -9.35
CA ILE A 221 37.18 -17.75 -8.44
C ILE A 221 36.48 -18.88 -9.19
N SER A 222 35.85 -18.60 -10.34
CA SER A 222 35.11 -19.58 -11.13
C SER A 222 35.97 -20.71 -11.71
N GLN A 223 37.28 -20.50 -11.78
CA GLN A 223 38.27 -21.52 -12.20
C GLN A 223 38.69 -22.44 -11.04
N THR A 224 38.15 -22.24 -9.84
CA THR A 224 38.38 -23.08 -8.67
C THR A 224 37.13 -23.87 -8.30
N ASP A 225 37.31 -25.03 -7.67
CA ASP A 225 36.19 -25.83 -7.13
C ASP A 225 35.72 -25.37 -5.73
N LYS A 226 36.08 -24.13 -5.32
CA LYS A 226 35.80 -23.62 -3.97
C LYS A 226 34.34 -23.16 -3.79
N VAL A 227 33.64 -22.85 -4.88
CA VAL A 227 32.23 -22.40 -4.85
C VAL A 227 31.36 -23.44 -5.52
N ASP A 228 30.82 -24.37 -4.73
CA ASP A 228 29.83 -25.35 -5.18
C ASP A 228 28.39 -24.85 -4.93
N PHE A 229 27.59 -24.78 -5.99
CA PHE A 229 26.19 -24.38 -5.96
C PHE A 229 25.20 -25.55 -5.83
N THR A 230 25.66 -26.81 -5.90
CA THR A 230 24.81 -28.02 -5.92
C THR A 230 23.86 -28.09 -4.73
N TYR A 231 24.34 -27.71 -3.55
CA TYR A 231 23.59 -27.75 -2.29
C TYR A 231 23.28 -26.37 -1.72
N ARG A 232 23.41 -25.30 -2.52
CA ARG A 232 23.07 -23.93 -2.11
C ARG A 232 21.57 -23.69 -2.33
N SER A 233 20.92 -23.03 -1.37
CA SER A 233 19.54 -22.56 -1.52
C SER A 233 19.42 -21.53 -2.66
N SER A 234 18.21 -21.26 -3.15
CA SER A 234 17.99 -20.24 -4.19
C SER A 234 18.50 -18.84 -3.78
N LEU A 235 18.54 -18.53 -2.49
CA LEU A 235 19.12 -17.27 -1.98
C LEU A 235 20.64 -17.29 -2.08
N GLU A 236 21.27 -18.40 -1.69
CA GLU A 236 22.71 -18.59 -1.76
C GLU A 236 23.22 -18.79 -3.20
N LYS A 237 22.36 -19.07 -4.18
CA LYS A 237 22.76 -19.07 -5.59
C LYS A 237 23.24 -17.70 -6.07
N ARG A 238 22.76 -16.61 -5.45
CA ARG A 238 23.15 -15.22 -5.77
C ARG A 238 24.52 -14.82 -5.24
N THR A 239 25.34 -15.75 -4.74
CA THR A 239 26.65 -15.47 -4.13
C THR A 239 27.54 -14.58 -5.01
N TYR A 240 27.62 -14.81 -6.32
CA TYR A 240 28.45 -13.97 -7.18
C TYR A 240 27.92 -12.53 -7.32
N GLY A 241 26.60 -12.33 -7.25
CA GLY A 241 26.01 -11.00 -7.13
C GLY A 241 26.47 -10.27 -5.86
N PHE A 242 26.52 -10.97 -4.72
CA PHE A 242 27.05 -10.40 -3.47
C PHE A 242 28.54 -10.04 -3.58
N PHE A 243 29.33 -10.82 -4.31
CA PHE A 243 30.75 -10.51 -4.54
C PHE A 243 30.91 -9.19 -5.28
N CYS A 244 30.07 -8.94 -6.29
CA CYS A 244 30.05 -7.68 -7.03
C CYS A 244 29.66 -6.51 -6.11
N GLU A 245 28.61 -6.66 -5.30
CA GLU A 245 28.22 -5.62 -4.32
C GLU A 245 29.35 -5.32 -3.31
N TRP A 246 30.06 -6.34 -2.83
CA TRP A 246 31.20 -6.16 -1.93
C TRP A 246 32.38 -5.47 -2.62
N MET A 247 32.76 -5.92 -3.81
CA MET A 247 33.85 -5.33 -4.60
C MET A 247 33.57 -3.87 -4.96
N TYR A 248 32.33 -3.53 -5.31
CA TYR A 248 31.87 -2.16 -5.44
C TYR A 248 32.15 -1.34 -4.17
N GLY A 249 31.68 -1.79 -3.00
CA GLY A 249 31.91 -1.09 -1.74
C GLY A 249 33.40 -0.90 -1.42
N MET A 250 34.21 -1.94 -1.64
CA MET A 250 35.67 -1.90 -1.46
C MET A 250 36.34 -0.91 -2.41
N PHE A 251 35.94 -0.91 -3.69
CA PHE A 251 36.50 -0.03 -4.71
C PHE A 251 36.21 1.44 -4.41
N ILE A 252 34.98 1.79 -4.02
CA ILE A 252 34.64 3.17 -3.63
C ILE A 252 35.43 3.59 -2.38
N TYR A 253 35.55 2.72 -1.38
CA TYR A 253 36.38 3.00 -0.20
C TYR A 253 37.85 3.26 -0.57
N HIS A 254 38.39 2.48 -1.51
CA HIS A 254 39.74 2.69 -2.03
C HIS A 254 39.90 4.07 -2.70
N LEU A 255 38.94 4.49 -3.54
CA LEU A 255 38.94 5.82 -4.16
C LEU A 255 38.86 6.95 -3.12
N GLU A 256 38.04 6.78 -2.08
CA GLU A 256 37.94 7.73 -0.96
C GLU A 256 39.30 7.88 -0.23
N LYS A 257 40.01 6.77 0.02
CA LYS A 257 41.33 6.76 0.67
C LYS A 257 42.38 7.47 -0.18
N GLN A 258 42.34 7.29 -1.50
CA GLN A 258 43.28 7.95 -2.42
C GLN A 258 43.08 9.47 -2.51
N LYS A 259 41.88 9.99 -2.23
CA LYS A 259 41.52 11.42 -2.32
C LYS A 259 41.82 12.07 -3.68
N ARG A 260 41.76 11.28 -4.76
CA ARG A 260 42.00 11.73 -6.15
C ARG A 260 40.73 12.04 -6.92
N CYS A 261 39.58 11.54 -6.45
CA CYS A 261 38.28 11.70 -7.09
C CYS A 261 37.38 12.65 -6.29
N ARG A 262 36.55 13.42 -6.98
CA ARG A 262 35.43 14.17 -6.38
C ARG A 262 34.27 13.20 -6.20
N ILE A 263 33.97 12.86 -4.94
CA ILE A 263 32.95 11.88 -4.58
C ILE A 263 31.76 12.58 -3.93
N LYS A 264 30.56 12.35 -4.44
CA LYS A 264 29.29 12.80 -3.85
C LYS A 264 28.53 11.61 -3.30
N GLN A 265 28.04 11.72 -2.07
CA GLN A 265 27.09 10.78 -1.49
C GLN A 265 25.67 11.34 -1.61
N LEU A 266 24.73 10.49 -1.96
CA LEU A 266 23.31 10.78 -2.15
C LEU A 266 22.47 9.80 -1.32
N GLN A 267 21.29 10.24 -0.87
CA GLN A 267 20.37 9.33 -0.18
C GLN A 267 19.88 8.26 -1.15
N LEU A 268 19.81 7.01 -0.67
CA LEU A 268 19.27 5.89 -1.43
C LEU A 268 17.79 5.73 -1.10
N VAL A 269 16.92 5.87 -2.09
CA VAL A 269 15.49 5.67 -1.91
C VAL A 269 15.16 4.20 -2.19
N PHE A 270 14.42 3.55 -1.29
CA PHE A 270 13.91 2.19 -1.46
C PHE A 270 12.39 2.21 -1.60
N PHE A 271 11.90 1.69 -2.73
CA PHE A 271 10.47 1.57 -3.00
C PHE A 271 9.97 0.17 -2.61
N GLU A 272 9.00 0.08 -1.71
CA GLU A 272 8.43 -1.21 -1.30
C GLU A 272 7.60 -1.85 -2.43
N LYS A 273 6.90 -1.01 -3.19
CA LYS A 273 5.98 -1.34 -4.28
C LYS A 273 6.38 -0.62 -5.56
N THR A 274 6.44 -1.37 -6.64
CA THR A 274 6.88 -0.88 -7.96
C THR A 274 6.01 -1.42 -9.08
N GLU A 275 4.97 -2.19 -8.78
CA GLU A 275 4.07 -2.82 -9.73
C GLU A 275 3.39 -1.77 -10.63
N ASN A 276 3.35 -2.03 -11.95
CA ASN A 276 2.61 -1.16 -12.86
C ASN A 276 1.09 -1.23 -12.57
N PRO A 277 0.37 -0.10 -12.68
CA PRO A 277 -1.09 -0.10 -12.61
C PRO A 277 -1.71 -0.94 -13.73
N SER A 278 -2.53 -1.93 -13.36
CA SER A 278 -3.23 -2.79 -14.32
C SER A 278 -4.68 -2.34 -14.50
N TYR A 279 -5.06 -1.96 -15.71
CA TYR A 279 -6.42 -1.51 -16.03
C TYR A 279 -7.22 -2.62 -16.73
N ILE A 280 -8.51 -2.69 -16.41
CA ILE A 280 -9.44 -3.60 -17.07
C ILE A 280 -10.37 -2.83 -18.02
N LYS A 281 -10.77 -3.49 -19.10
CA LYS A 281 -11.76 -2.97 -20.06
C LYS A 281 -13.17 -3.50 -19.73
N PRO A 282 -14.22 -2.72 -20.02
CA PRO A 282 -15.60 -3.18 -19.85
C PRO A 282 -15.92 -4.34 -20.79
N GLN A 283 -16.71 -5.29 -20.30
CA GLN A 283 -17.32 -6.30 -21.15
C GLN A 283 -18.47 -5.69 -21.96
N LYS A 284 -18.55 -6.02 -23.25
CA LYS A 284 -19.64 -5.56 -24.12
C LYS A 284 -20.97 -6.18 -23.69
N ASP A 285 -22.04 -5.40 -23.84
CA ASP A 285 -23.43 -5.82 -23.61
C ASP A 285 -23.71 -6.38 -22.20
N ALA A 286 -22.92 -5.97 -21.20
CA ALA A 286 -23.09 -6.35 -19.80
C ALA A 286 -23.28 -5.12 -18.90
N VAL A 287 -24.04 -5.29 -17.83
CA VAL A 287 -24.19 -4.29 -16.76
C VAL A 287 -22.93 -4.32 -15.90
N ALA A 288 -22.15 -3.25 -15.94
CA ALA A 288 -20.96 -3.09 -15.11
C ALA A 288 -21.32 -2.75 -13.66
N VAL A 289 -20.96 -3.63 -12.73
CA VAL A 289 -21.16 -3.45 -11.29
C VAL A 289 -19.79 -3.48 -10.61
N VAL A 290 -19.51 -2.53 -9.73
CA VAL A 290 -18.24 -2.45 -9.02
C VAL A 290 -18.42 -2.50 -7.50
N TYR A 291 -17.61 -3.35 -6.87
CA TYR A 291 -17.47 -3.43 -5.42
C TYR A 291 -16.06 -2.98 -5.01
N LEU A 292 -15.96 -2.40 -3.83
CA LEU A 292 -14.67 -2.14 -3.16
C LEU A 292 -14.52 -3.11 -2.00
N THR A 293 -13.36 -3.76 -1.92
CA THR A 293 -13.11 -4.75 -0.87
C THR A 293 -11.66 -4.72 -0.38
N ASN A 294 -11.46 -5.26 0.81
CA ASN A 294 -10.17 -5.71 1.30
C ASN A 294 -10.32 -7.15 1.81
N ARG A 295 -9.28 -7.70 2.43
CA ARG A 295 -9.32 -9.06 2.99
C ARG A 295 -10.40 -9.22 4.06
N TYR A 296 -10.72 -8.19 4.83
CA TYR A 296 -11.80 -8.23 5.82
C TYR A 296 -13.18 -8.24 5.14
N PHE A 297 -13.42 -7.35 4.17
CA PHE A 297 -14.72 -7.20 3.52
C PHE A 297 -15.04 -8.30 2.49
N LEU A 298 -14.05 -9.09 2.06
CA LEU A 298 -14.21 -10.07 0.98
C LEU A 298 -15.39 -11.05 1.19
N PRO A 299 -15.62 -11.64 2.38
CA PRO A 299 -16.77 -12.53 2.60
C PRO A 299 -18.12 -11.81 2.47
N MET A 300 -18.21 -10.54 2.90
CA MET A 300 -19.41 -9.72 2.76
C MET A 300 -19.64 -9.35 1.30
N THR A 301 -18.58 -8.96 0.57
CA THR A 301 -18.61 -8.71 -0.87
C THR A 301 -19.14 -9.93 -1.63
N GLN A 302 -18.62 -11.14 -1.35
CA GLN A 302 -19.14 -12.38 -1.96
C GLN A 302 -20.63 -12.59 -1.67
N THR A 303 -21.04 -12.35 -0.43
CA THR A 303 -22.44 -12.48 -0.01
C THR A 303 -23.34 -11.50 -0.79
N SER A 304 -22.90 -10.27 -0.97
CA SER A 304 -23.60 -9.26 -1.77
C SER A 304 -23.67 -9.65 -3.24
N ILE A 305 -22.56 -10.07 -3.85
CA ILE A 305 -22.52 -10.57 -5.23
C ILE A 305 -23.50 -11.72 -5.42
N GLN A 306 -23.54 -12.67 -4.48
CA GLN A 306 -24.46 -13.81 -4.54
C GLN A 306 -25.94 -13.36 -4.51
N SER A 307 -26.27 -12.30 -3.77
CA SER A 307 -27.63 -11.72 -3.76
C SER A 307 -27.98 -11.01 -5.07
N LEU A 308 -27.02 -10.32 -5.69
CA LEU A 308 -27.18 -9.71 -7.00
C LEU A 308 -27.45 -10.76 -8.08
N ILE A 309 -26.65 -11.84 -8.09
CA ILE A 309 -26.80 -12.95 -9.04
C ILE A 309 -28.16 -13.63 -8.89
N GLN A 310 -28.67 -13.81 -7.66
CA GLN A 310 -29.99 -14.40 -7.43
C GLN A 310 -31.16 -13.52 -7.88
N SER A 311 -30.95 -12.21 -7.94
CA SER A 311 -31.97 -11.23 -8.33
C SER A 311 -31.94 -10.89 -9.82
N LYS A 312 -30.96 -11.44 -10.55
CA LYS A 312 -30.71 -11.25 -11.98
C LYS A 312 -31.87 -11.78 -12.84
N LYS A 313 -32.25 -11.04 -13.87
CA LYS A 313 -33.13 -11.56 -14.94
C LYS A 313 -32.35 -12.51 -15.86
N PRO A 314 -33.01 -13.53 -16.48
CA PRO A 314 -32.33 -14.50 -17.35
C PRO A 314 -31.41 -13.86 -18.41
N ASP A 315 -31.91 -12.83 -19.10
CA ASP A 315 -31.23 -12.18 -20.22
C ASP A 315 -30.27 -11.05 -19.81
N THR A 316 -30.20 -10.69 -18.53
CA THR A 316 -29.22 -9.70 -18.06
C THR A 316 -27.84 -10.34 -18.08
N ALA A 317 -26.80 -9.62 -18.54
CA ALA A 317 -25.41 -10.00 -18.29
C ALA A 317 -24.77 -9.05 -17.28
N TYR A 318 -23.95 -9.56 -16.37
CA TYR A 318 -23.21 -8.75 -15.40
C TYR A 318 -21.70 -8.89 -15.58
N ASP A 319 -21.03 -7.74 -15.64
CA ASP A 319 -19.57 -7.59 -15.52
C ASP A 319 -19.29 -7.01 -14.14
N ILE A 320 -18.97 -7.90 -13.19
CA ILE A 320 -18.74 -7.56 -11.79
C ILE A 320 -17.25 -7.37 -11.57
N VAL A 321 -16.88 -6.12 -11.28
CA VAL A 321 -15.52 -5.72 -10.97
C VAL A 321 -15.37 -5.62 -9.45
N VAL A 322 -14.45 -6.38 -8.88
CA VAL A 322 -14.10 -6.31 -7.47
C VAL A 322 -12.76 -5.59 -7.33
N ALA A 323 -12.82 -4.30 -7.06
CA ALA A 323 -11.66 -3.47 -6.85
C ALA A 323 -11.15 -3.67 -5.42
N HIS A 324 -9.89 -4.09 -5.27
CA HIS A 324 -9.34 -4.51 -3.99
C HIS A 324 -8.04 -3.82 -3.61
N GLU A 325 -7.80 -3.80 -2.31
CA GLU A 325 -6.58 -3.24 -1.75
C GLU A 325 -5.42 -4.24 -1.86
N GLU A 326 -5.55 -5.42 -1.25
CA GLU A 326 -4.38 -6.24 -0.86
C GLU A 326 -4.51 -7.75 -1.12
N LEU A 327 -5.60 -8.20 -1.77
CA LEU A 327 -5.81 -9.62 -2.07
C LEU A 327 -4.69 -10.21 -2.94
N THR A 328 -4.33 -11.45 -2.66
CA THR A 328 -3.38 -12.22 -3.48
C THR A 328 -4.02 -12.75 -4.75
N LYS A 329 -3.19 -13.11 -5.74
CA LYS A 329 -3.65 -13.75 -6.97
C LYS A 329 -4.49 -15.01 -6.69
N ASP A 330 -4.00 -15.87 -5.80
CA ASP A 330 -4.71 -17.10 -5.38
C ASP A 330 -6.08 -16.81 -4.73
N GLU A 331 -6.15 -15.80 -3.85
CA GLU A 331 -7.43 -15.35 -3.27
C GLU A 331 -8.39 -14.89 -4.38
N THR A 332 -7.93 -14.05 -5.30
CA THR A 332 -8.79 -13.51 -6.38
C THR A 332 -9.23 -14.59 -7.38
N GLU A 333 -8.35 -15.49 -7.78
CA GLU A 333 -8.64 -16.57 -8.74
C GLU A 333 -9.62 -17.59 -8.14
N THR A 334 -9.46 -17.93 -6.86
CA THR A 334 -10.38 -18.83 -6.16
C THR A 334 -11.80 -18.26 -6.11
N VAL A 335 -11.94 -16.96 -5.79
CA VAL A 335 -13.26 -16.31 -5.75
C VAL A 335 -13.88 -16.18 -7.14
N ALA A 336 -13.09 -15.77 -8.15
CA ALA A 336 -13.57 -15.67 -9.52
C ALA A 336 -14.03 -17.04 -10.06
N ALA A 337 -13.27 -18.10 -9.79
CA ALA A 337 -13.59 -19.46 -10.20
C ALA A 337 -14.94 -19.93 -9.62
N TYR A 338 -15.24 -19.61 -8.36
CA TYR A 338 -16.55 -19.94 -7.78
C TYR A 338 -17.71 -19.31 -8.56
N PHE A 339 -17.60 -18.05 -8.98
CA PHE A 339 -18.68 -17.38 -9.70
C PHE A 339 -18.74 -17.72 -11.19
N SER A 340 -17.70 -18.35 -11.75
CA SER A 340 -17.67 -18.77 -13.16
C SER A 340 -18.75 -19.80 -13.54
N GLN A 341 -19.35 -20.46 -12.54
CA GLN A 341 -20.45 -21.41 -12.74
C GLN A 341 -21.77 -20.75 -13.16
N TYR A 342 -21.92 -19.43 -12.99
CA TYR A 342 -23.16 -18.71 -13.30
C TYR A 342 -23.12 -18.16 -14.72
N GLU A 343 -24.13 -18.52 -15.53
CA GLU A 343 -24.27 -18.01 -16.90
C GLU A 343 -24.51 -16.50 -16.92
N ASN A 344 -23.93 -15.81 -17.93
CA ASN A 344 -24.01 -14.36 -18.11
C ASN A 344 -23.53 -13.56 -16.89
N VAL A 345 -22.57 -14.11 -16.12
CA VAL A 345 -21.92 -13.42 -15.01
C VAL A 345 -20.41 -13.56 -15.18
N THR A 346 -19.70 -12.45 -15.04
CA THR A 346 -18.24 -12.42 -15.02
C THR A 346 -17.80 -11.67 -13.77
N VAL A 347 -16.94 -12.27 -12.95
CA VAL A 347 -16.37 -11.64 -11.75
C VAL A 347 -14.86 -11.50 -11.95
N ARG A 348 -14.36 -10.26 -11.94
CA ARG A 348 -12.95 -9.94 -12.18
C ARG A 348 -12.42 -9.02 -11.09
N PHE A 349 -11.13 -9.14 -10.79
CA PHE A 349 -10.47 -8.38 -9.74
C PHE A 349 -9.51 -7.35 -10.33
N ILE A 350 -9.40 -6.21 -9.67
CA ILE A 350 -8.42 -5.16 -9.98
C ILE A 350 -7.83 -4.62 -8.69
N SER A 351 -6.50 -4.55 -8.59
CA SER A 351 -5.87 -3.85 -7.47
C SER A 351 -5.87 -2.35 -7.74
N PHE A 352 -6.47 -1.57 -6.83
CA PHE A 352 -6.49 -0.12 -6.98
C PHE A 352 -5.25 0.56 -6.37
N ARG A 353 -4.46 -0.14 -5.54
CA ARG A 353 -3.34 0.46 -4.80
C ARG A 353 -2.31 1.17 -5.69
N PRO A 354 -1.87 0.60 -6.84
CA PRO A 354 -0.97 1.30 -7.75
C PRO A 354 -1.57 2.57 -8.40
N MET A 355 -2.89 2.76 -8.31
CA MET A 355 -3.63 3.87 -8.94
C MET A 355 -4.02 4.98 -7.95
N THR A 356 -3.86 4.74 -6.64
CA THR A 356 -4.28 5.69 -5.60
C THR A 356 -3.10 6.55 -5.12
N PRO A 357 -3.15 7.88 -5.18
CA PRO A 357 -2.03 8.76 -4.79
C PRO A 357 -1.79 8.89 -3.27
N THR A 358 -2.58 8.25 -2.42
CA THR A 358 -2.19 8.05 -1.00
C THR A 358 -1.01 7.10 -0.85
N ALA A 359 -0.74 6.29 -1.88
CA ALA A 359 0.43 5.43 -2.01
C ALA A 359 1.77 6.20 -1.96
N SER A 360 1.80 7.43 -2.46
CA SER A 360 3.04 8.16 -2.79
C SER A 360 3.49 9.20 -1.79
N ASN A 361 2.68 9.48 -0.77
CA ASN A 361 2.90 10.59 0.14
C ASN A 361 3.29 10.21 1.57
N GLY A 362 3.45 8.92 1.88
CA GLY A 362 3.86 8.46 3.23
C GLY A 362 2.92 8.89 4.37
N LEU A 363 1.84 9.62 4.07
CA LEU A 363 0.75 9.88 4.97
C LEU A 363 0.18 8.51 5.32
N ARG A 364 0.51 8.02 6.52
CA ARG A 364 -0.31 7.03 7.21
C ARG A 364 -1.68 7.65 7.36
N TRP A 365 -2.50 7.46 6.34
CA TRP A 365 -3.90 7.80 6.37
C TRP A 365 -4.50 6.80 7.35
N GLU A 366 -4.65 7.19 8.62
CA GLU A 366 -5.36 6.41 9.64
C GLU A 366 -6.82 6.10 9.23
N ARG A 367 -7.30 6.74 8.15
CA ARG A 367 -8.59 6.51 7.49
C ARG A 367 -8.49 5.66 6.21
N ALA A 368 -7.30 5.17 5.81
CA ALA A 368 -7.03 4.38 4.58
C ALA A 368 -7.57 2.99 4.64
N ASP A 369 -7.63 2.46 5.86
CA ASP A 369 -8.18 1.14 6.14
C ASP A 369 -9.67 1.05 5.74
N ASN A 370 -10.30 2.20 5.46
CA ASN A 370 -11.62 2.26 4.88
C ASN A 370 -11.56 2.39 3.35
N VAL A 371 -11.58 1.23 2.68
CA VAL A 371 -11.65 1.09 1.22
C VAL A 371 -12.76 1.91 0.56
N THR A 372 -13.80 2.30 1.29
CA THR A 372 -14.90 3.10 0.71
C THR A 372 -14.42 4.43 0.16
N TYR A 373 -13.38 5.07 0.72
CA TYR A 373 -12.88 6.36 0.20
C TYR A 373 -12.40 6.28 -1.26
N VAL A 374 -12.06 5.07 -1.73
CA VAL A 374 -11.65 4.80 -3.11
C VAL A 374 -12.83 4.90 -4.09
N ALA A 375 -14.08 4.89 -3.61
CA ALA A 375 -15.27 5.01 -4.47
C ALA A 375 -15.26 6.29 -5.30
N ALA A 376 -14.78 7.40 -4.70
CA ALA A 376 -14.64 8.67 -5.40
C ALA A 376 -13.59 8.62 -6.53
N LEU A 377 -12.64 7.67 -6.48
CA LEU A 377 -11.56 7.51 -7.44
C LEU A 377 -11.85 6.48 -8.54
N LEU A 378 -13.01 5.81 -8.47
CA LEU A 378 -13.46 4.87 -9.51
C LEU A 378 -13.39 5.44 -10.93
N PRO A 379 -13.66 6.73 -11.20
CA PRO A 379 -13.51 7.27 -12.54
C PRO A 379 -12.09 7.13 -13.13
N TRP A 380 -11.04 7.18 -12.31
CA TRP A 380 -9.65 7.04 -12.76
C TRP A 380 -9.12 5.61 -12.65
N ILE A 381 -9.65 4.82 -11.71
CA ILE A 381 -9.34 3.39 -11.59
C ILE A 381 -9.94 2.61 -12.76
N LEU A 382 -11.19 2.91 -13.13
CA LEU A 382 -11.93 2.31 -14.24
C LEU A 382 -11.98 3.25 -15.45
N LYS A 383 -10.80 3.73 -15.86
CA LYS A 383 -10.67 4.77 -16.91
C LYS A 383 -11.34 4.43 -18.24
N ASP A 384 -11.42 3.15 -18.59
CA ASP A 384 -12.00 2.67 -19.84
C ASP A 384 -13.52 2.40 -19.74
N PHE A 385 -14.11 2.56 -18.56
CA PHE A 385 -15.55 2.46 -18.34
C PHE A 385 -16.18 3.85 -18.47
N SER A 386 -17.28 3.95 -19.22
CA SER A 386 -18.09 5.17 -19.26
C SER A 386 -19.06 5.24 -18.08
N ARG A 387 -19.62 4.10 -17.66
CA ARG A 387 -20.63 4.04 -16.60
C ARG A 387 -20.53 2.76 -15.79
N VAL A 388 -20.76 2.84 -14.48
CA VAL A 388 -20.77 1.69 -13.56
C VAL A 388 -21.84 1.85 -12.49
N ILE A 389 -22.30 0.75 -11.91
CA ILE A 389 -23.07 0.76 -10.66
C ILE A 389 -22.13 0.38 -9.52
N PHE A 390 -21.85 1.31 -8.61
CA PHE A 390 -21.08 1.04 -7.40
C PHE A 390 -21.99 0.52 -6.28
N LEU A 391 -21.48 -0.49 -5.56
CA LEU A 391 -22.13 -1.09 -4.39
C LEU A 391 -21.16 -1.21 -3.21
N HIS A 392 -21.66 -0.88 -2.01
CA HIS A 392 -20.99 -1.29 -0.78
C HIS A 392 -21.06 -2.82 -0.58
N SER A 393 -20.12 -3.37 0.19
CA SER A 393 -20.08 -4.82 0.51
C SER A 393 -21.12 -5.25 1.55
N ASP A 394 -21.70 -4.32 2.30
CA ASP A 394 -22.59 -4.57 3.44
C ASP A 394 -24.08 -4.43 3.10
N LEU A 395 -24.46 -4.83 1.89
CA LEU A 395 -25.84 -4.82 1.40
C LEU A 395 -26.22 -6.13 0.72
N LEU A 396 -27.52 -6.38 0.65
CA LEU A 396 -28.15 -7.40 -0.17
C LEU A 396 -28.98 -6.76 -1.27
N VAL A 397 -28.93 -7.35 -2.45
CA VAL A 397 -29.69 -6.96 -3.64
C VAL A 397 -30.87 -7.90 -3.82
N TYR A 398 -32.03 -7.34 -4.14
CA TYR A 398 -33.30 -8.05 -4.35
C TYR A 398 -33.97 -7.71 -5.69
N THR A 399 -33.29 -6.96 -6.56
CA THR A 399 -33.78 -6.61 -7.89
C THR A 399 -32.69 -6.70 -8.96
N ASP A 400 -33.10 -6.71 -10.22
CA ASP A 400 -32.21 -6.66 -11.37
C ASP A 400 -31.83 -5.21 -11.71
N PHE A 401 -30.54 -4.98 -11.99
CA PHE A 401 -29.97 -3.64 -12.19
C PHE A 401 -29.96 -3.17 -13.65
N SER A 402 -30.46 -3.96 -14.60
CA SER A 402 -30.44 -3.57 -16.02
C SER A 402 -31.25 -2.31 -16.32
N ALA A 403 -32.29 -2.03 -15.52
CA ALA A 403 -33.07 -0.80 -15.63
C ALA A 403 -32.30 0.40 -15.09
N LEU A 404 -31.67 0.26 -13.92
CA LEU A 404 -30.82 1.30 -13.33
C LEU A 404 -29.66 1.65 -14.26
N ALA A 405 -28.97 0.64 -14.83
CA ALA A 405 -27.85 0.86 -15.74
C ALA A 405 -28.20 1.74 -16.96
N ARG A 406 -29.45 1.64 -17.43
CA ARG A 406 -29.98 2.35 -18.61
C ARG A 406 -30.72 3.64 -18.26
N MET A 407 -30.78 4.00 -16.97
CA MET A 407 -31.43 5.22 -16.51
C MET A 407 -30.79 6.45 -17.15
N ASP A 408 -31.62 7.40 -17.58
CA ASP A 408 -31.17 8.74 -17.96
C ASP A 408 -30.83 9.52 -16.69
N LEU A 409 -29.64 10.11 -16.68
CA LEU A 409 -29.16 10.92 -15.56
C LEU A 409 -29.55 12.40 -15.72
N ASN A 410 -30.24 12.79 -16.79
CA ASN A 410 -30.71 14.17 -17.01
C ASN A 410 -29.58 15.22 -16.91
N GLY A 411 -28.36 14.86 -17.30
CA GLY A 411 -27.17 15.71 -17.20
C GLY A 411 -26.43 15.67 -15.86
N CYS A 412 -26.93 14.93 -14.87
CA CYS A 412 -26.25 14.65 -13.60
C CYS A 412 -25.06 13.69 -13.79
N CYS A 413 -24.14 13.70 -12.83
CA CYS A 413 -22.96 12.83 -12.82
C CYS A 413 -23.27 11.43 -12.27
N LEU A 414 -24.26 11.34 -11.37
CA LEU A 414 -24.62 10.08 -10.74
C LEU A 414 -26.10 10.04 -10.36
N ALA A 415 -26.62 8.85 -10.09
CA ALA A 415 -27.87 8.65 -9.39
C ALA A 415 -27.65 7.86 -8.10
N ALA A 416 -28.25 8.32 -7.00
CA ALA A 416 -28.08 7.73 -5.67
C ALA A 416 -29.35 7.91 -4.81
N PRO A 417 -29.65 6.98 -3.89
CA PRO A 417 -30.79 7.10 -3.00
C PRO A 417 -30.51 8.08 -1.85
N LYS A 418 -31.56 8.66 -1.26
CA LYS A 418 -31.44 9.46 -0.03
C LYS A 418 -30.82 8.64 1.11
N ASP A 419 -30.03 9.28 1.97
CA ASP A 419 -29.58 8.69 3.24
C ASP A 419 -30.52 9.11 4.37
N TYR A 420 -31.66 8.41 4.47
CA TYR A 420 -32.73 8.73 5.42
C TYR A 420 -32.24 8.81 6.87
N LEU A 421 -31.33 7.93 7.29
CA LEU A 421 -30.81 7.93 8.66
C LEU A 421 -29.93 9.14 8.93
N ARG A 422 -29.11 9.54 7.96
CA ARG A 422 -28.32 10.78 8.07
C ARG A 422 -29.19 12.01 7.97
N ILE A 423 -30.29 11.97 7.23
CA ILE A 423 -31.28 13.04 7.23
C ILE A 423 -31.88 13.20 8.64
N CYS A 424 -32.30 12.09 9.27
CA CYS A 424 -32.82 12.10 10.65
C CYS A 424 -31.80 12.62 11.68
N GLU A 425 -30.51 12.31 11.48
CA GLU A 425 -29.45 12.75 12.37
C GLU A 425 -29.38 14.28 12.50
N ALA A 426 -29.54 15.04 11.41
CA ALA A 426 -29.54 16.50 11.53
C ALA A 426 -30.86 17.08 12.06
N TYR A 427 -31.98 16.37 11.92
CA TYR A 427 -33.21 16.74 12.61
C TYR A 427 -33.10 16.53 14.13
N LYS A 428 -32.33 15.54 14.57
CA LYS A 428 -31.99 15.34 15.98
C LYS A 428 -31.00 16.39 16.48
N GLU A 429 -29.98 16.72 15.68
CA GLU A 429 -28.85 17.58 16.06
C GLU A 429 -28.72 18.79 15.11
N PRO A 430 -29.24 19.98 15.49
CA PRO A 430 -29.24 21.16 14.62
C PRO A 430 -27.84 21.59 14.14
N GLU A 431 -26.79 21.34 14.92
CA GLU A 431 -25.40 21.63 14.53
C GLU A 431 -24.98 20.88 13.26
N ILE A 432 -25.49 19.67 13.05
CA ILE A 432 -25.21 18.88 11.84
C ILE A 432 -25.88 19.51 10.62
N MET A 433 -27.06 20.09 10.79
CA MET A 433 -27.78 20.80 9.72
C MET A 433 -26.99 22.04 9.30
N ASP A 434 -26.54 22.83 10.28
CA ASP A 434 -25.66 23.98 10.09
C ASP A 434 -24.36 23.62 9.34
N ILE A 435 -23.74 22.49 9.69
CA ILE A 435 -22.54 21.99 9.00
C ILE A 435 -22.87 21.65 7.55
N ARG A 436 -24.01 21.03 7.25
CA ARG A 436 -24.37 20.65 5.88
C ARG A 436 -24.62 21.86 4.99
N GLU A 437 -25.36 22.84 5.49
CA GLU A 437 -25.63 24.09 4.77
C GLU A 437 -24.33 24.89 4.55
N LYS A 438 -23.56 25.13 5.62
CA LYS A 438 -22.40 26.04 5.53
C LYS A 438 -21.16 25.39 4.94
N ARG A 439 -20.97 24.09 5.15
CA ARG A 439 -19.73 23.37 4.82
C ARG A 439 -19.89 22.48 3.58
N LEU A 440 -21.05 21.83 3.42
CA LEU A 440 -21.34 21.02 2.23
C LEU A 440 -22.03 21.82 1.12
N LEU A 441 -22.50 23.03 1.42
CA LEU A 441 -23.27 23.89 0.51
C LEU A 441 -24.52 23.21 -0.05
N LEU A 442 -25.14 22.34 0.76
CA LEU A 442 -26.40 21.71 0.39
C LEU A 442 -27.55 22.68 0.67
N GLU A 443 -28.27 23.09 -0.39
CA GLU A 443 -29.44 23.98 -0.27
C GLU A 443 -30.61 23.30 0.45
N ASP A 444 -30.82 22.00 0.22
CA ASP A 444 -31.81 21.18 0.93
C ASP A 444 -31.14 19.98 1.58
N HIS A 445 -31.15 19.94 2.90
CA HIS A 445 -30.64 18.83 3.70
C HIS A 445 -31.36 17.50 3.40
N ASN A 446 -32.62 17.53 2.96
CA ASN A 446 -33.37 16.33 2.60
C ASN A 446 -32.92 15.68 1.28
N CYS A 447 -32.06 16.36 0.53
CA CYS A 447 -31.41 15.84 -0.67
C CYS A 447 -30.08 15.11 -0.35
N TYR A 448 -29.66 15.05 0.92
CA TYR A 448 -28.44 14.35 1.30
C TYR A 448 -28.51 12.86 0.91
N PHE A 449 -27.63 12.44 0.00
CA PHE A 449 -27.66 11.12 -0.60
C PHE A 449 -26.68 10.12 0.05
N SER A 450 -27.01 8.84 -0.06
CA SER A 450 -26.21 7.71 0.40
C SER A 450 -25.21 7.28 -0.66
N THR A 451 -24.00 6.91 -0.24
CA THR A 451 -22.99 6.33 -1.14
C THR A 451 -23.09 4.80 -1.24
N SER A 452 -24.09 4.17 -0.62
CA SER A 452 -24.22 2.70 -0.58
C SER A 452 -24.47 2.05 -1.94
N VAL A 453 -25.22 2.75 -2.79
CA VAL A 453 -25.56 2.36 -4.16
C VAL A 453 -25.49 3.60 -5.03
N MET A 454 -24.67 3.59 -6.08
CA MET A 454 -24.55 4.73 -6.99
C MET A 454 -24.46 4.26 -8.43
N LEU A 455 -25.32 4.75 -9.31
CA LEU A 455 -25.06 4.71 -10.75
C LEU A 455 -24.14 5.89 -11.07
N MET A 456 -22.92 5.62 -11.52
CA MET A 456 -21.91 6.65 -11.76
C MET A 456 -21.59 6.76 -13.25
N ASP A 457 -21.73 7.96 -13.81
CA ASP A 457 -21.23 8.30 -15.13
C ASP A 457 -19.77 8.73 -15.03
N LEU A 458 -18.88 7.75 -15.10
CA LEU A 458 -17.44 7.94 -14.90
C LEU A 458 -16.85 8.87 -15.95
N GLU A 459 -17.36 8.84 -17.18
CA GLU A 459 -16.91 9.73 -18.25
C GLU A 459 -17.28 11.18 -17.97
N SER A 460 -18.55 11.46 -17.63
CA SER A 460 -19.00 12.79 -17.24
C SER A 460 -18.23 13.33 -16.02
N ILE A 461 -17.96 12.48 -15.02
CA ILE A 461 -17.17 12.86 -13.84
C ILE A 461 -15.75 13.27 -14.25
N ARG A 462 -15.05 12.47 -15.07
CA ARG A 462 -13.70 12.81 -15.54
C ARG A 462 -13.64 14.11 -16.34
N GLN A 463 -14.71 14.46 -17.06
CA GLN A 463 -14.79 15.70 -17.84
C GLN A 463 -14.99 16.94 -16.95
N ARG A 464 -15.65 16.80 -15.80
CA ARG A 464 -16.01 17.92 -14.90
C ARG A 464 -15.05 18.12 -13.73
N PHE A 465 -14.37 17.06 -13.30
CA PHE A 465 -13.53 17.05 -12.11
C PHE A 465 -12.14 16.50 -12.40
N SER A 466 -11.12 17.08 -11.76
CA SER A 466 -9.77 16.49 -11.74
C SER A 466 -9.63 15.48 -10.61
N ALA A 467 -8.74 14.50 -10.78
CA ALA A 467 -8.45 13.51 -9.74
C ALA A 467 -7.99 14.19 -8.45
N ASP A 468 -7.06 15.16 -8.58
CA ASP A 468 -6.50 15.94 -7.46
C ASP A 468 -7.60 16.68 -6.67
N LEU A 469 -8.58 17.28 -7.35
CA LEU A 469 -9.70 17.94 -6.66
C LEU A 469 -10.50 16.94 -5.82
N VAL A 470 -10.90 15.82 -6.43
CA VAL A 470 -11.66 14.77 -5.74
C VAL A 470 -10.88 14.23 -4.54
N LEU A 471 -9.59 13.94 -4.74
CA LEU A 471 -8.69 13.48 -3.68
C LEU A 471 -8.61 14.46 -2.52
N ARG A 472 -8.43 15.76 -2.79
CA ARG A 472 -8.36 16.78 -1.72
C ARG A 472 -9.62 16.82 -0.87
N TYR A 473 -10.79 16.67 -1.48
CA TYR A 473 -12.06 16.60 -0.74
C TYR A 473 -12.21 15.28 0.02
N SER A 474 -11.83 14.14 -0.58
CA SER A 474 -11.89 12.83 0.04
C SER A 474 -10.88 12.63 1.18
N MET A 475 -9.71 13.29 1.11
CA MET A 475 -8.63 13.23 2.12
C MET A 475 -8.74 14.34 3.18
N GLY A 476 -9.65 15.30 3.00
CA GLY A 476 -9.84 16.38 3.97
C GLY A 476 -10.50 15.91 5.28
N ASN A 477 -10.88 16.87 6.12
CA ASN A 477 -11.62 16.62 7.37
C ASN A 477 -13.09 16.21 7.13
N TYR A 478 -13.41 15.55 6.02
CA TYR A 478 -14.75 15.10 5.64
C TYR A 478 -14.81 13.58 5.69
N TYR A 479 -15.97 13.03 6.06
CA TYR A 479 -16.24 11.64 5.72
C TYR A 479 -16.48 11.53 4.20
N LEU A 480 -16.18 10.38 3.58
CA LEU A 480 -16.39 10.18 2.14
C LEU A 480 -17.76 10.67 1.67
N ARG A 481 -18.81 10.26 2.38
CA ARG A 481 -20.19 10.62 2.05
C ARG A 481 -20.41 12.13 2.05
N ASP A 482 -19.80 12.86 2.97
CA ASP A 482 -19.84 14.33 2.98
C ASP A 482 -19.08 14.92 1.80
N ALA A 483 -17.91 14.35 1.46
CA ALA A 483 -17.14 14.75 0.29
C ALA A 483 -17.94 14.52 -1.01
N MET A 484 -18.60 13.36 -1.15
CA MET A 484 -19.45 13.03 -2.29
C MET A 484 -20.66 13.97 -2.39
N ASN A 485 -21.34 14.24 -1.27
CA ASN A 485 -22.46 15.20 -1.24
C ASN A 485 -21.99 16.62 -1.56
N ARG A 486 -20.79 17.01 -1.12
CA ARG A 486 -20.20 18.31 -1.46
C ARG A 486 -19.85 18.44 -2.93
N LEU A 487 -19.32 17.38 -3.54
CA LEU A 487 -18.85 17.36 -4.92
C LEU A 487 -19.99 17.20 -5.93
N PHE A 488 -20.99 16.37 -5.61
CA PHE A 488 -22.02 15.93 -6.53
C PHE A 488 -23.45 16.30 -6.11
N GLY A 489 -23.63 17.04 -5.01
CA GLY A 489 -24.97 17.42 -4.50
C GLY A 489 -25.85 18.15 -5.52
N ASP A 490 -25.25 18.95 -6.41
CA ASP A 490 -25.97 19.66 -7.49
C ASP A 490 -26.03 18.86 -8.80
N SER A 491 -25.47 17.65 -8.83
CA SER A 491 -25.31 16.80 -10.02
C SER A 491 -25.62 15.34 -9.69
N VAL A 492 -26.69 15.13 -8.89
CA VAL A 492 -27.23 13.83 -8.49
C VAL A 492 -28.71 13.73 -8.81
N GLU A 493 -29.10 12.61 -9.42
CA GLU A 493 -30.50 12.22 -9.56
C GLU A 493 -30.88 11.31 -8.38
N LEU A 494 -31.92 11.70 -7.62
CA LEU A 494 -32.29 10.97 -6.40
C LEU A 494 -33.13 9.74 -6.71
N LEU A 495 -32.63 8.56 -6.32
CA LEU A 495 -33.33 7.30 -6.49
C LEU A 495 -34.45 7.13 -5.43
N PRO A 496 -35.52 6.37 -5.77
CA PRO A 496 -36.56 5.99 -4.80
C PRO A 496 -36.01 5.27 -3.57
N ALA A 497 -36.75 5.35 -2.46
CA ALA A 497 -36.38 4.76 -1.16
C ALA A 497 -36.08 3.25 -1.21
N ASP A 498 -36.67 2.52 -2.16
CA ASP A 498 -36.47 1.08 -2.36
C ASP A 498 -35.00 0.70 -2.59
N TRP A 499 -34.20 1.64 -3.11
CA TRP A 499 -32.77 1.47 -3.41
C TRP A 499 -31.85 1.58 -2.19
N ASN A 500 -32.36 1.89 -1.00
CA ASN A 500 -31.55 1.95 0.22
C ASN A 500 -32.39 1.76 1.50
N VAL A 501 -32.98 0.58 1.65
CA VAL A 501 -33.71 0.24 2.89
C VAL A 501 -32.72 -0.22 3.96
N CYS A 502 -32.64 0.52 5.06
CA CYS A 502 -31.67 0.25 6.13
C CYS A 502 -32.19 -0.77 7.17
N ALA A 503 -31.31 -1.67 7.61
CA ALA A 503 -31.56 -2.51 8.78
C ALA A 503 -31.53 -1.67 10.07
N TYR A 504 -32.53 -1.81 10.94
CA TYR A 504 -32.58 -1.15 12.26
C TYR A 504 -31.87 -2.00 13.32
N SER A 505 -30.55 -2.15 13.18
CA SER A 505 -29.76 -3.11 13.97
C SER A 505 -29.33 -2.65 15.36
N SER A 506 -29.55 -1.38 15.72
CA SER A 506 -29.16 -0.82 17.02
C SER A 506 -30.20 0.12 17.62
N THR A 507 -30.13 0.30 18.94
CA THR A 507 -30.97 1.26 19.67
C THR A 507 -30.79 2.69 19.15
N LEU A 508 -29.57 3.08 18.75
CA LEU A 508 -29.29 4.39 18.16
C LEU A 508 -30.06 4.60 16.85
N LEU A 509 -30.13 3.57 15.99
CA LEU A 509 -30.88 3.67 14.74
C LEU A 509 -32.39 3.81 14.98
N VAL A 510 -32.91 3.07 15.95
CA VAL A 510 -34.31 3.19 16.37
C VAL A 510 -34.56 4.59 16.93
N GLU A 511 -33.66 5.11 17.75
CA GLU A 511 -33.76 6.47 18.29
C GLU A 511 -33.74 7.54 17.18
N LEU A 512 -32.81 7.45 16.22
CA LEU A 512 -32.74 8.36 15.08
C LEU A 512 -34.03 8.34 14.26
N SER A 513 -34.62 7.16 14.06
CA SER A 513 -35.86 7.04 13.29
C SER A 513 -37.05 7.79 13.90
N ASN A 514 -37.02 8.10 15.20
CA ASN A 514 -38.06 8.91 15.85
C ASN A 514 -38.02 10.40 15.43
N PHE A 515 -36.92 10.86 14.83
CA PHE A 515 -36.76 12.23 14.33
C PHE A 515 -37.08 12.34 12.84
N MET A 516 -37.59 11.28 12.22
CA MET A 516 -37.87 11.25 10.80
C MET A 516 -39.15 12.02 10.45
N PRO A 517 -39.11 12.96 9.49
CA PRO A 517 -40.31 13.62 9.00
C PRO A 517 -41.34 12.63 8.45
N ASP A 518 -42.64 12.86 8.71
CA ASP A 518 -43.74 11.95 8.33
C ASP A 518 -43.76 11.60 6.83
N VAL A 519 -43.42 12.57 5.97
CA VAL A 519 -43.34 12.37 4.52
C VAL A 519 -42.29 11.31 4.18
N LEU A 520 -41.09 11.42 4.76
CA LEU A 520 -40.00 10.48 4.55
C LEU A 520 -40.25 9.14 5.23
N ALA A 521 -40.90 9.14 6.40
CA ALA A 521 -41.29 7.93 7.10
C ALA A 521 -42.29 7.10 6.28
N LYS A 522 -43.22 7.75 5.56
CA LYS A 522 -44.15 7.09 4.64
C LYS A 522 -43.41 6.45 3.46
N GLU A 523 -42.50 7.18 2.83
CA GLU A 523 -41.66 6.66 1.72
C GLU A 523 -40.92 5.37 2.15
N LEU A 524 -40.22 5.41 3.28
CA LEU A 524 -39.49 4.24 3.79
C LEU A 524 -40.39 3.08 4.20
N LYS A 525 -41.56 3.36 4.76
CA LYS A 525 -42.52 2.32 5.16
C LYS A 525 -43.03 1.54 3.94
N ASP A 526 -43.29 2.25 2.84
CA ASP A 526 -43.70 1.62 1.59
C ASP A 526 -42.53 0.84 0.96
N ALA A 527 -41.33 1.41 0.98
CA ALA A 527 -40.12 0.76 0.47
C ALA A 527 -39.72 -0.51 1.22
N SER A 528 -39.89 -0.51 2.53
CA SER A 528 -39.55 -1.65 3.39
C SER A 528 -40.37 -2.91 3.09
N LYS A 529 -41.50 -2.79 2.38
CA LYS A 529 -42.32 -3.94 1.98
C LYS A 529 -41.64 -4.75 0.87
N ASN A 530 -41.01 -4.08 -0.08
CA ASN A 530 -40.36 -4.69 -1.26
C ASN A 530 -39.05 -3.95 -1.56
N PRO A 531 -38.00 -4.11 -0.73
CA PRO A 531 -36.73 -3.42 -0.94
C PRO A 531 -36.08 -3.91 -2.24
N TYR A 532 -35.50 -3.00 -3.02
CA TYR A 532 -34.59 -3.34 -4.12
C TYR A 532 -33.18 -3.59 -3.61
N VAL A 533 -32.76 -2.81 -2.61
CA VAL A 533 -31.50 -3.00 -1.89
C VAL A 533 -31.74 -2.86 -0.39
N PHE A 534 -31.17 -3.79 0.37
CA PHE A 534 -31.25 -3.83 1.82
C PHE A 534 -29.84 -3.65 2.42
N HIS A 535 -29.64 -2.59 3.21
CA HIS A 535 -28.33 -2.10 3.62
C HIS A 535 -28.10 -2.20 5.13
N TYR A 536 -27.00 -2.85 5.53
CA TYR A 536 -26.60 -3.02 6.93
C TYR A 536 -25.70 -1.85 7.40
N THR A 537 -26.23 -0.63 7.33
CA THR A 537 -25.46 0.63 7.40
C THR A 537 -24.66 0.88 8.71
N MET A 538 -25.13 0.44 9.88
CA MET A 538 -24.45 0.69 11.16
C MET A 538 -24.21 -0.58 11.97
N HIS A 539 -23.35 -0.46 12.98
CA HIS A 539 -23.13 -1.51 13.97
C HIS A 539 -24.33 -1.65 14.92
N PRO A 540 -24.55 -2.86 15.47
CA PRO A 540 -23.83 -4.09 15.14
C PRO A 540 -24.16 -4.62 13.73
N LYS A 541 -23.14 -5.13 13.04
CA LYS A 541 -23.27 -5.74 11.71
C LYS A 541 -23.83 -7.17 11.85
N PRO A 542 -24.56 -7.71 10.85
CA PRO A 542 -25.23 -9.01 11.00
C PRO A 542 -24.25 -10.18 11.16
N TRP A 543 -23.02 -10.07 10.65
CA TRP A 543 -21.95 -11.06 10.86
C TRP A 543 -21.26 -10.96 12.23
N LEU A 544 -21.57 -9.94 13.03
CA LEU A 544 -21.10 -9.79 14.42
C LEU A 544 -22.22 -10.01 15.44
N ASN A 545 -23.47 -9.80 15.02
CA ASN A 545 -24.66 -10.02 15.84
C ASN A 545 -25.72 -10.81 15.06
N PRO A 546 -25.70 -12.15 15.11
CA PRO A 546 -26.67 -12.99 14.43
C PRO A 546 -28.08 -12.93 15.04
N TYR A 547 -28.25 -12.29 16.22
CA TYR A 547 -29.53 -12.16 16.91
C TYR A 547 -30.35 -10.95 16.46
N ASP A 548 -29.77 -10.07 15.64
CA ASP A 548 -30.53 -8.97 15.06
C ASP A 548 -31.68 -9.50 14.18
N LYS A 549 -32.82 -8.81 14.22
CA LYS A 549 -34.06 -9.26 13.55
C LYS A 549 -33.91 -9.44 12.04
N ASP A 550 -32.99 -8.71 11.40
CA ASP A 550 -32.76 -8.76 9.96
C ASP A 550 -31.43 -9.44 9.60
N ALA A 551 -30.68 -9.95 10.60
CA ALA A 551 -29.44 -10.69 10.36
C ALA A 551 -29.68 -12.02 9.63
N TYR A 552 -30.86 -12.63 9.78
CA TYR A 552 -31.17 -13.89 9.10
C TYR A 552 -31.06 -13.76 7.58
N ARG A 553 -31.39 -12.59 7.00
CA ARG A 553 -31.31 -12.34 5.55
C ARG A 553 -29.87 -12.46 5.06
N PHE A 554 -28.92 -11.83 5.77
CA PHE A 554 -27.49 -11.94 5.49
C PHE A 554 -27.03 -13.38 5.60
N TRP A 555 -27.33 -14.06 6.72
CA TRP A 555 -26.86 -15.42 6.95
C TRP A 555 -27.48 -16.46 6.01
N GLN A 556 -28.70 -16.24 5.50
CA GLN A 556 -29.28 -17.07 4.45
C GLN A 556 -28.50 -16.97 3.14
N MET A 557 -28.00 -15.79 2.82
CA MET A 557 -27.19 -15.57 1.63
C MET A 557 -25.74 -16.06 1.83
N ALA A 558 -25.14 -15.72 2.97
CA ALA A 558 -23.75 -16.05 3.29
C ALA A 558 -23.48 -17.57 3.28
N ARG A 559 -24.45 -18.40 3.68
CA ARG A 559 -24.36 -19.87 3.62
C ARG A 559 -24.19 -20.45 2.22
N LYS A 560 -24.44 -19.66 1.17
CA LYS A 560 -24.35 -20.12 -0.22
C LYS A 560 -22.96 -19.89 -0.83
N VAL A 561 -22.09 -19.11 -0.18
CA VAL A 561 -20.77 -18.74 -0.71
C VAL A 561 -19.63 -19.44 0.03
N PRO A 562 -18.46 -19.67 -0.61
CA PRO A 562 -17.37 -20.48 -0.02
C PRO A 562 -16.70 -19.87 1.21
N MET A 563 -16.85 -18.58 1.45
CA MET A 563 -16.24 -17.92 2.61
C MET A 563 -17.14 -17.92 3.85
N TYR A 564 -18.22 -18.72 3.84
CA TYR A 564 -19.11 -18.89 4.98
C TYR A 564 -18.36 -19.35 6.24
N GLU A 565 -17.47 -20.33 6.12
CA GLU A 565 -16.69 -20.88 7.23
C GLU A 565 -15.80 -19.81 7.87
N ARG A 566 -15.27 -18.90 7.05
CA ARG A 566 -14.49 -17.76 7.55
C ARG A 566 -15.36 -16.78 8.33
N LEU A 567 -16.56 -16.45 7.85
CA LEU A 567 -17.52 -15.62 8.60
C LEU A 567 -17.88 -16.25 9.95
N ILE A 568 -18.04 -17.58 10.00
CA ILE A 568 -18.30 -18.30 11.26
C ILE A 568 -17.08 -18.25 12.18
N ALA A 569 -15.87 -18.46 11.66
CA ALA A 569 -14.64 -18.36 12.44
C ALA A 569 -14.46 -16.95 13.04
N ASP A 570 -14.67 -15.91 12.23
CA ASP A 570 -14.56 -14.52 12.67
C ASP A 570 -15.61 -14.18 13.74
N LEU A 571 -16.86 -14.63 13.57
CA LEU A 571 -17.92 -14.49 14.57
C LEU A 571 -17.55 -15.20 15.89
N CYS A 572 -17.06 -16.43 15.82
CA CYS A 572 -16.63 -17.20 17.00
C CYS A 572 -15.48 -16.51 17.73
N SER A 573 -14.48 -16.01 17.02
CA SER A 573 -13.35 -15.25 17.59
C SER A 573 -13.82 -13.94 18.24
N PHE A 574 -14.75 -13.23 17.60
CA PHE A 574 -15.36 -12.02 18.16
C PHE A 574 -16.11 -12.31 19.47
N CYS A 575 -16.97 -13.34 19.48
CA CYS A 575 -17.75 -13.75 20.65
C CYS A 575 -16.88 -14.31 21.79
N SER A 576 -15.76 -14.95 21.47
CA SER A 576 -14.85 -15.57 22.46
C SER A 576 -13.86 -14.59 23.08
N SER A 577 -13.76 -13.36 22.57
CA SER A 577 -12.88 -12.34 23.11
C SER A 577 -13.41 -11.84 24.47
N PRO A 578 -12.60 -11.84 25.55
CA PRO A 578 -13.03 -11.45 26.89
C PRO A 578 -13.29 -9.93 26.93
N GLY A 579 -14.51 -9.55 26.57
CA GLY A 579 -14.98 -8.17 26.42
C GLY A 579 -16.33 -8.05 25.70
N HIS A 580 -16.83 -9.11 25.07
CA HIS A 580 -18.07 -9.08 24.27
C HIS A 580 -19.15 -10.11 24.64
N THR A 581 -19.11 -10.69 25.84
CA THR A 581 -20.34 -11.28 26.38
C THR A 581 -21.35 -10.15 26.58
N GLY A 582 -22.55 -10.29 26.01
CA GLY A 582 -23.65 -9.30 26.04
C GLY A 582 -24.25 -8.96 27.40
N ILE A 583 -23.44 -8.99 28.46
CA ILE A 583 -23.68 -8.28 29.71
C ILE A 583 -22.89 -6.98 29.57
N VAL A 584 -23.52 -5.84 29.88
CA VAL A 584 -22.82 -4.57 30.10
C VAL A 584 -21.74 -4.80 31.17
N SER A 585 -20.56 -5.24 30.73
CA SER A 585 -19.35 -5.13 31.49
C SER A 585 -18.90 -3.71 31.23
N ILE A 586 -19.29 -2.82 32.15
CA ILE A 586 -18.46 -1.64 32.43
C ILE A 586 -17.04 -2.20 32.51
N PRO A 587 -16.10 -1.76 31.67
CA PRO A 587 -14.75 -2.29 31.72
C PRO A 587 -14.31 -2.17 33.17
N PRO A 588 -13.74 -3.21 33.82
CA PRO A 588 -13.01 -2.96 35.04
C PRO A 588 -11.88 -2.04 34.60
N GLY A 589 -12.08 -0.73 34.80
CA GLY A 589 -11.15 0.28 34.31
C GLY A 589 -9.77 -0.13 34.75
N GLY A 590 -8.92 -0.50 33.79
CA GLY A 590 -7.53 -0.82 34.07
C GLY A 590 -6.98 0.33 34.88
N GLU A 591 -6.42 0.03 36.06
CA GLU A 591 -5.86 1.08 36.91
C GLU A 591 -4.84 1.85 36.08
N SER A 592 -5.05 3.17 35.91
CA SER A 592 -4.15 4.02 35.15
C SER A 592 -2.71 3.88 35.66
N LEU A 593 -1.71 4.02 34.79
CA LEU A 593 -0.29 3.90 35.17
C LEU A 593 0.07 4.72 36.44
N PRO A 594 -0.43 5.97 36.62
CA PRO A 594 -0.19 6.73 37.86
C PRO A 594 -0.84 6.09 39.10
N ARG A 595 -1.98 5.41 38.93
CA ARG A 595 -2.69 4.71 40.01
C ARG A 595 -1.99 3.41 40.40
N GLN A 596 -1.37 2.71 39.45
CA GLN A 596 -0.51 1.56 39.72
C GLN A 596 0.75 1.98 40.49
N ILE A 597 1.43 3.05 40.03
CA ILE A 597 2.59 3.63 40.73
C ILE A 597 2.20 4.10 42.13
N SER A 598 1.04 4.75 42.28
CA SER A 598 0.53 5.16 43.60
C SER A 598 0.23 3.97 44.50
N ASN A 599 -0.23 2.83 43.97
CA ASN A 599 -0.48 1.64 44.77
C ASN A 599 0.82 0.94 45.19
N ILE A 600 1.92 1.10 44.44
CA ILE A 600 3.27 0.64 44.82
C ILE A 600 3.86 1.55 45.91
N LEU A 601 3.82 2.87 45.71
CA LEU A 601 4.41 3.84 46.65
C LEU A 601 3.57 4.02 47.93
N LEU A 602 2.25 3.89 47.83
CA LEU A 602 1.29 4.01 48.92
C LEU A 602 0.33 2.80 48.90
N PRO A 603 0.77 1.63 49.37
CA PRO A 603 -0.05 0.41 49.38
C PRO A 603 -1.38 0.60 50.11
N LYS A 604 -2.45 -0.03 49.60
CA LYS A 604 -3.78 -0.01 50.24
C LYS A 604 -3.66 -0.57 51.66
N GLY A 605 -4.17 0.15 52.65
CA GLY A 605 -4.09 -0.23 54.06
C GLY A 605 -2.79 0.15 54.79
N SER A 606 -1.79 0.72 54.10
CA SER A 606 -0.56 1.18 54.76
C SER A 606 -0.77 2.46 55.58
N LEU A 607 -0.05 2.57 56.70
CA LEU A 607 -0.02 3.76 57.55
C LEU A 607 0.34 5.04 56.77
N ARG A 608 1.23 4.92 55.78
CA ARG A 608 1.63 6.02 54.89
C ARG A 608 0.48 6.51 54.02
N ARG A 609 -0.37 5.60 53.51
CA ARG A 609 -1.55 5.97 52.71
C ARG A 609 -2.62 6.65 53.55
N GLU A 610 -2.82 6.22 54.79
CA GLU A 610 -3.77 6.86 55.71
C GLU A 610 -3.30 8.26 56.16
N LEU A 611 -1.99 8.44 56.38
CA LEU A 611 -1.38 9.76 56.60
C LEU A 611 -1.53 10.67 55.38
N ALA A 612 -1.28 10.15 54.17
CA ALA A 612 -1.43 10.92 52.92
C ALA A 612 -2.87 11.39 52.70
N LYS A 613 -3.88 10.58 53.05
CA LYS A 613 -5.31 10.97 53.00
C LYS A 613 -5.65 12.09 53.98
N LYS A 614 -5.01 12.12 55.16
CA LYS A 614 -5.18 13.21 56.14
C LYS A 614 -4.49 14.51 55.71
N LEU A 615 -3.33 14.40 55.07
CA LEU A 615 -2.57 15.56 54.56
C LEU A 615 -3.14 16.14 53.26
N CYS A 616 -3.83 15.31 52.46
CA CYS A 616 -4.49 15.72 51.22
C CYS A 616 -5.96 15.25 51.20
N PRO A 617 -6.84 15.86 52.03
CA PRO A 617 -8.25 15.51 52.06
C PRO A 617 -8.91 15.76 50.70
N LYS A 618 -9.95 14.97 50.40
CA LYS A 618 -10.76 15.14 49.20
C LYS A 618 -11.27 16.59 49.12
N ASP A 619 -11.18 17.19 47.93
CA ASP A 619 -11.57 18.57 47.62
C ASP A 619 -10.72 19.69 48.27
N SER A 620 -9.62 19.36 48.96
CA SER A 620 -8.63 20.36 49.37
C SER A 620 -7.91 21.00 48.18
N ALA A 621 -7.29 22.17 48.38
CA ALA A 621 -6.50 22.84 47.35
C ALA A 621 -5.39 21.93 46.79
N LEU A 622 -4.74 21.17 47.68
CA LEU A 622 -3.69 20.21 47.33
C LEU A 622 -4.26 19.02 46.52
N TRP A 623 -5.45 18.54 46.87
CA TRP A 623 -6.13 17.47 46.12
C TRP A 623 -6.52 17.92 44.71
N ASN A 624 -7.04 19.15 44.58
CA ASN A 624 -7.39 19.72 43.29
C ASN A 624 -6.16 19.96 42.39
N PHE A 625 -5.01 20.33 42.98
CA PHE A 625 -3.75 20.45 42.28
C PHE A 625 -3.28 19.11 41.69
N PHE A 626 -3.21 18.04 42.50
CA PHE A 626 -2.83 16.71 42.01
C PHE A 626 -3.84 16.11 41.03
N LYS A 627 -5.14 16.40 41.21
CA LYS A 627 -6.19 16.01 40.26
C LYS A 627 -5.98 16.64 38.88
N ARG A 628 -5.60 17.91 38.81
CA ARG A 628 -5.30 18.59 37.54
C ARG A 628 -4.10 17.95 36.83
N ILE A 629 -3.03 17.63 37.56
CA ILE A 629 -1.85 16.94 37.02
C ILE A 629 -2.22 15.53 36.51
N TYR A 630 -3.01 14.80 37.28
CA TYR A 630 -3.48 13.46 36.89
C TYR A 630 -4.26 13.52 35.55
N TYR A 631 -5.17 14.47 35.39
CA TYR A 631 -5.92 14.62 34.14
C TYR A 631 -5.09 15.16 32.97
N SER A 632 -4.01 15.92 33.20
CA SER A 632 -3.13 16.37 32.11
C SER A 632 -2.22 15.26 31.59
N VAL A 633 -1.92 14.24 32.40
CA VAL A 633 -1.07 13.11 32.03
C VAL A 633 -1.87 11.94 31.44
N VAL A 634 -3.11 11.73 31.88
CA VAL A 634 -3.95 10.56 31.48
C VAL A 634 -4.81 10.83 30.23
N LYS A 635 -4.96 12.08 29.78
CA LYS A 635 -5.73 12.46 28.56
C LYS A 635 -4.86 12.76 27.33
N ARG A 636 -3.58 12.40 27.33
CA ARG A 636 -2.74 12.43 26.12
C ARG A 636 -2.66 11.06 25.48
#